data_AF-A0A930U366-F1
#
_entry.id   AF-A0A930U366-F1
#
_cell.length_a   1.000
_cell.length_b   1.000
_cell.length_c   1.000
_cell.angle_alpha   90.00
_cell.angle_beta   90.00
_cell.angle_gamma   90.00
#
_symmetry.space_group_name_H-M   'P 1'
#
loop_
_entity.id
_entity.type
_entity.pdbx_description
1 polymer ?
#
loop_
_entity_poly.entity_id
_entity_poly.type
_entity_poly.pdbx_seq_one_letter_code
_entity_poly.pdbx_strand_id
1 'polypeptide(L)'
;MRVLFPQGATFNGFEQELKVYLEQAQLSGYALLGFSIQEARSGKQHRPDGIVLLDNGIFVCLEAKAYTGNWIGGVNTKWLCDGQEIKSSGINPYDQAERYTLVIKNRLQLLLGKTRFWVYSLIVAPDRARFLVSNASINTLKEGRAICVSHLSQLEYVLSQVQPNPQIYDKVQEIGLNRLVSELVGIPQSQLAALTTGTHPPQPLGGTLPSSPRPPSTRSGPLGRPAAQPVSPTEKVAPSGLTLSGRAPQQSRNAPPTARYARRRIPGLGQHMGMMKLTVAALVLGGVVTLGQHLWHGRPCPQPRQVRVAGGCYKDLTQEPLVIGVLTPPETYRPLVSYLRQTLGTQAKDVVVEGGPRTTYQEAQNAIARQTWDLVFAYSPMNSLRAKDNGYQWVGRMFPNSPTTYQSALFVRANSPIQTLNDITPRTRVALGDFGSASSFYVPAYDLYGKSFKALVGHRGRDIIDLVATGRADVGAAVYGSVETDSRFRVIHVSRPIPGSGVYLSPALAPPLQQQLQDLLLTAPQSLREEANFGSGTEPEYDTLRAISLRSEEVLTCADFSRSPVQFFCPQASTESPIPEGITGKINGFTLLPGEQVRLRLEQRDGQVCQVTIPLPLLSQVPGGTSPGTINRKQVVLRQVEPTSSPEGGCAMTLNAPHQIRVINSNPL
;
A
#
# COMPACT_ATOMS: atom_id res chain seq x y z
N MET A 1 18.21 1.19 6.51
CA MET A 1 18.32 1.12 7.98
C MET A 1 19.77 0.80 8.34
N ARG A 2 20.25 1.07 9.55
CA ARG A 2 21.63 0.67 9.93
C ARG A 2 21.68 -0.83 10.20
N VAL A 3 22.30 -1.61 9.32
CA VAL A 3 22.43 -3.05 9.52
C VAL A 3 23.78 -3.37 10.15
N LEU A 4 23.76 -4.06 11.28
CA LEU A 4 24.93 -4.55 12.00
C LEU A 4 25.00 -6.06 11.88
N PHE A 5 26.22 -6.59 11.87
CA PHE A 5 26.49 -8.02 11.95
C PHE A 5 27.88 -8.27 12.56
N PRO A 6 28.15 -9.45 13.13
CA PRO A 6 29.48 -9.79 13.66
C PRO A 6 30.57 -9.67 12.59
N GLN A 7 31.78 -9.29 12.99
CA GLN A 7 32.93 -9.26 12.09
C GLN A 7 33.18 -10.64 11.48
N GLY A 8 33.34 -10.71 10.16
CA GLY A 8 33.53 -11.97 9.43
C GLY A 8 32.26 -12.80 9.23
N ALA A 9 31.09 -12.29 9.63
CA ALA A 9 29.82 -12.94 9.29
C ALA A 9 29.63 -12.97 7.77
N THR A 10 29.28 -14.14 7.24
CA THR A 10 28.89 -14.34 5.86
C THR A 10 27.41 -14.67 5.81
N PHE A 11 26.69 -14.03 4.89
CA PHE A 11 25.29 -14.28 4.64
C PHE A 11 25.15 -14.84 3.23
N ASN A 12 24.38 -15.91 3.08
CA ASN A 12 24.17 -16.58 1.81
C ASN A 12 22.68 -16.80 1.57
N GLY A 13 22.28 -16.91 0.30
CA GLY A 13 20.89 -17.14 -0.09
C GLY A 13 19.94 -16.11 0.52
N PHE A 14 18.87 -16.58 1.16
CA PHE A 14 17.80 -15.70 1.64
C PHE A 14 18.21 -14.78 2.80
N GLU A 15 19.20 -15.15 3.62
CA GLU A 15 19.72 -14.24 4.65
C GLU A 15 20.45 -13.04 4.04
N GLN A 16 21.14 -13.25 2.90
CA GLN A 16 21.75 -12.16 2.14
C GLN A 16 20.69 -11.27 1.49
N GLU A 17 19.61 -11.85 0.97
CA GLU A 17 18.45 -11.09 0.46
C GLU A 17 17.82 -10.23 1.56
N LEU A 18 17.60 -10.81 2.75
CA LEU A 18 17.09 -10.10 3.91
C LEU A 18 18.02 -8.96 4.33
N LYS A 19 19.33 -9.20 4.38
CA LYS A 19 20.34 -8.19 4.66
C LYS A 19 20.25 -7.02 3.69
N VAL A 20 20.32 -7.30 2.39
CA VAL A 20 20.25 -6.28 1.34
C VAL A 20 18.97 -5.46 1.45
N TYR A 21 17.84 -6.14 1.67
CA TYR A 21 16.55 -5.48 1.83
C TYR A 21 16.53 -4.54 3.05
N LEU A 22 17.02 -4.99 4.21
CA LEU A 22 17.09 -4.16 5.43
C LEU A 22 18.08 -3.00 5.29
N GLU A 23 19.19 -3.19 4.58
CA GLU A 23 20.13 -2.09 4.26
C GLU A 23 19.44 -1.00 3.45
N GLN A 24 18.59 -1.39 2.50
CA GLN A 24 17.82 -0.51 1.63
C GLN A 24 16.59 0.12 2.31
N ALA A 25 16.00 -0.54 3.32
CA ALA A 25 14.77 -0.09 3.96
C ALA A 25 14.90 1.33 4.55
N GLN A 26 13.95 2.24 4.30
CA GLN A 26 14.00 3.63 4.77
C GLN A 26 13.45 3.83 6.19
N LEU A 27 13.79 2.89 7.07
CA LEU A 27 13.40 2.91 8.48
C LEU A 27 14.56 3.43 9.34
N SER A 28 14.24 4.35 10.25
CA SER A 28 15.19 4.85 11.25
C SER A 28 15.33 3.84 12.39
N GLY A 29 16.54 3.31 12.54
CA GLY A 29 16.84 2.29 13.55
C GLY A 29 18.01 1.39 13.17
N TYR A 30 18.11 0.26 13.88
CA TYR A 30 19.09 -0.80 13.67
C TYR A 30 18.42 -2.11 13.27
N ALA A 31 19.05 -2.85 12.35
CA ALA A 31 18.85 -4.28 12.18
C ALA A 31 20.11 -5.01 12.60
N LEU A 32 19.98 -6.04 13.43
CA LEU A 32 21.07 -6.85 13.96
C LEU A 32 20.95 -8.24 13.34
N LEU A 33 21.85 -8.60 12.43
CA LEU A 33 21.83 -9.88 11.72
C LEU A 33 22.97 -10.78 12.16
N GLY A 34 22.69 -12.07 12.33
CA GLY A 34 23.69 -13.09 12.64
C GLY A 34 24.27 -13.05 14.06
N PHE A 35 23.80 -12.15 14.93
CA PHE A 35 24.18 -12.10 16.34
C PHE A 35 23.54 -13.22 17.16
N SER A 36 24.26 -13.67 18.18
CA SER A 36 23.71 -14.53 19.23
C SER A 36 23.32 -13.68 20.44
N ILE A 37 22.14 -13.96 21.00
CA ILE A 37 21.66 -13.38 22.25
C ILE A 37 21.64 -14.46 23.33
N GLN A 38 22.11 -14.10 24.52
CA GLN A 38 22.18 -15.01 25.65
C GLN A 38 20.97 -14.87 26.55
N GLU A 39 20.32 -15.99 26.88
CA GLU A 39 19.27 -16.03 27.88
C GLU A 39 19.86 -15.85 29.29
N ALA A 40 19.42 -14.82 30.01
CA ALA A 40 20.02 -14.41 31.28
C ALA A 40 20.01 -15.50 32.38
N ARG A 41 19.00 -16.39 32.39
CA ARG A 41 18.86 -17.43 33.43
C ARG A 41 19.64 -18.69 33.13
N SER A 42 19.60 -19.16 31.88
CA SER A 42 20.18 -20.44 31.48
C SER A 42 21.58 -20.31 30.90
N GLY A 43 21.99 -19.10 30.51
CA GLY A 43 23.19 -18.85 29.74
C GLY A 43 23.13 -19.37 28.29
N LYS A 44 21.98 -19.93 27.86
CA LYS A 44 21.80 -20.50 26.53
C LYS A 44 21.87 -19.41 25.47
N GLN A 45 22.60 -19.70 24.39
CA GLN A 45 22.71 -18.83 23.24
C GLN A 45 21.57 -19.10 22.25
N HIS A 46 20.96 -18.04 21.75
CA HIS A 46 19.91 -18.05 20.74
C HIS A 46 20.38 -17.19 19.57
N ARG A 47 20.16 -17.65 18.34
CA ARG A 47 20.63 -16.94 17.14
C ARG A 47 19.42 -16.64 16.25
N PRO A 48 18.69 -15.54 16.51
CA PRO A 48 17.65 -15.09 15.59
C PRO A 48 18.24 -14.72 14.24
N ASP A 49 17.46 -14.87 13.18
CA ASP A 49 17.89 -14.48 11.82
C ASP A 49 18.08 -12.96 11.73
N GLY A 50 17.25 -12.19 12.46
CA GLY A 50 17.46 -10.77 12.68
C GLY A 50 16.74 -10.19 13.89
N ILE A 51 17.20 -9.04 14.37
CA ILE A 51 16.51 -8.22 15.37
C ILE A 51 16.43 -6.78 14.85
N VAL A 52 15.23 -6.20 14.80
CA VAL A 52 15.02 -4.82 14.38
C VAL A 52 14.64 -3.96 15.59
N LEU A 53 15.32 -2.82 15.74
CA LEU A 53 15.04 -1.80 16.74
C LEU A 53 14.82 -0.48 16.02
N LEU A 54 13.62 0.08 16.11
CA LEU A 54 13.27 1.36 15.48
C LEU A 54 13.40 2.52 16.46
N ASP A 55 13.73 3.71 15.96
CA ASP A 55 13.85 4.95 16.75
C ASP A 55 12.55 5.28 17.50
N ASN A 56 11.42 4.87 16.95
CA ASN A 56 10.10 5.07 17.54
C ASN A 56 9.75 4.07 18.66
N GLY A 57 10.69 3.18 19.03
CA GLY A 57 10.54 2.24 20.14
C GLY A 57 9.79 0.95 19.80
N ILE A 58 9.82 0.56 18.52
CA ILE A 58 9.34 -0.76 18.07
C ILE A 58 10.51 -1.74 18.06
N PHE A 59 10.29 -2.93 18.61
CA PHE A 59 11.26 -4.02 18.64
C PHE A 59 10.68 -5.26 17.96
N VAL A 60 11.41 -5.83 17.00
CA VAL A 60 10.94 -6.99 16.21
C VAL A 60 12.03 -8.05 16.15
N CYS A 61 11.65 -9.30 16.43
CA CYS A 61 12.46 -10.48 16.13
C CYS A 61 12.07 -11.02 14.75
N LEU A 62 13.05 -11.18 13.87
CA LEU A 62 12.88 -11.73 12.54
C LEU A 62 13.31 -13.20 12.52
N GLU A 63 12.47 -14.05 11.95
CA GLU A 63 12.76 -15.44 11.63
C GLU A 63 12.56 -15.65 10.12
N ALA A 64 13.64 -15.74 9.36
CA ALA A 64 13.65 -15.79 7.91
C ALA A 64 13.69 -17.23 7.39
N LYS A 65 12.83 -17.58 6.43
CA LYS A 65 12.79 -18.94 5.87
C LYS A 65 12.69 -18.88 4.34
N ALA A 66 13.67 -19.46 3.65
CA ALA A 66 13.88 -19.36 2.21
C ALA A 66 12.93 -20.20 1.31
N TYR A 67 11.77 -20.62 1.81
CA TYR A 67 10.91 -21.57 1.11
C TYR A 67 9.93 -20.82 0.20
N THR A 68 9.95 -21.12 -1.11
CA THR A 68 8.97 -20.61 -2.07
C THR A 68 7.90 -21.67 -2.33
N GLY A 69 6.62 -21.34 -2.19
CA GLY A 69 5.54 -22.33 -2.29
C GLY A 69 4.40 -22.09 -1.31
N ASN A 70 3.49 -23.05 -1.15
CA ASN A 70 2.35 -22.93 -0.23
C ASN A 70 2.76 -23.34 1.19
N TRP A 71 2.77 -22.37 2.09
CA TRP A 71 3.09 -22.55 3.50
C TRP A 71 1.81 -22.86 4.27
N ILE A 72 1.72 -24.04 4.87
CA ILE A 72 0.61 -24.45 5.74
C ILE A 72 1.14 -24.68 7.15
N GLY A 73 0.35 -24.37 8.18
CA GLY A 73 0.76 -24.51 9.57
C GLY A 73 -0.11 -23.70 10.53
N GLY A 74 0.43 -23.43 11.72
CA GLY A 74 -0.26 -22.82 12.85
C GLY A 74 0.61 -22.89 14.11
N VAL A 75 0.13 -22.33 15.23
CA VAL A 75 0.91 -22.19 16.48
C VAL A 75 1.42 -23.55 16.98
N ASN A 76 0.55 -24.56 17.00
CA ASN A 76 0.84 -25.87 17.62
C ASN A 76 1.09 -26.98 16.58
N THR A 77 1.42 -26.61 15.34
CA THR A 77 1.55 -27.57 14.24
C THR A 77 2.89 -27.38 13.55
N LYS A 78 3.39 -28.43 12.89
CA LYS A 78 4.53 -28.30 11.98
C LYS A 78 4.15 -27.39 10.82
N TRP A 79 5.09 -26.55 10.39
CA TRP A 79 4.90 -25.73 9.20
C TRP A 79 5.48 -26.46 8.00
N LEU A 80 4.72 -26.54 6.92
CA LEU A 80 5.11 -27.22 5.69
C LEU A 80 5.04 -26.23 4.52
N CYS A 81 6.01 -26.27 3.61
CA CYS A 81 5.96 -25.63 2.30
C CYS A 81 5.80 -26.71 1.24
N ASP A 82 4.66 -26.76 0.56
CA ASP A 82 4.35 -27.78 -0.46
C ASP A 82 4.62 -29.22 0.02
N GLY A 83 4.25 -29.52 1.27
CA GLY A 83 4.45 -30.81 1.93
C GLY A 83 5.84 -31.02 2.53
N GLN A 84 6.83 -30.17 2.23
CA GLN A 84 8.15 -30.21 2.86
C GLN A 84 8.17 -29.42 4.17
N GLU A 85 8.67 -30.01 5.26
CA GLU A 85 8.78 -29.30 6.55
C GLU A 85 9.70 -28.08 6.45
N ILE A 86 9.18 -26.92 6.87
CA ILE A 86 9.92 -25.67 7.00
C ILE A 86 10.81 -25.80 8.22
N LYS A 87 12.10 -26.10 7.99
CA LYS A 87 13.06 -26.34 9.06
C LYS A 87 13.29 -25.10 9.92
N SER A 88 13.33 -25.32 11.23
CA SER A 88 13.66 -24.35 12.27
C SER A 88 14.51 -25.07 13.35
N SER A 89 15.10 -24.37 14.32
CA SER A 89 15.96 -25.00 15.34
C SER A 89 15.13 -25.80 16.37
N GLY A 90 14.60 -26.94 15.96
CA GLY A 90 13.97 -27.95 16.83
C GLY A 90 12.48 -27.74 17.16
N ILE A 91 11.82 -26.71 16.61
CA ILE A 91 10.39 -26.40 16.77
C ILE A 91 9.81 -25.88 15.44
N ASN A 92 8.59 -25.32 15.38
CA ASN A 92 8.14 -24.60 14.18
C ASN A 92 8.70 -23.15 14.16
N PRO A 93 8.73 -22.46 13.01
CA PRO A 93 9.30 -21.11 12.91
C PRO A 93 8.66 -20.08 13.86
N TYR A 94 7.36 -20.20 14.14
CA TYR A 94 6.67 -19.27 15.04
C TYR A 94 7.10 -19.48 16.50
N ASP A 95 7.13 -20.71 16.99
CA ASP A 95 7.57 -21.01 18.35
C ASP A 95 9.03 -20.61 18.58
N GLN A 96 9.87 -20.73 17.55
CA GLN A 96 11.25 -20.25 17.56
C GLN A 96 11.30 -18.73 17.72
N ALA A 97 10.57 -17.99 16.89
CA ALA A 97 10.49 -16.55 16.99
C ALA A 97 9.95 -16.09 18.35
N GLU A 98 8.86 -16.68 18.85
CA GLU A 98 8.30 -16.38 20.19
C GLU A 98 9.28 -16.65 21.33
N ARG A 99 10.08 -17.71 21.24
CA ARG A 99 11.13 -17.96 22.24
C ARG A 99 12.17 -16.84 22.20
N TYR A 100 12.58 -16.40 21.01
CA TYR A 100 13.56 -15.33 20.86
C TYR A 100 13.01 -13.98 21.31
N THR A 101 11.74 -13.64 21.05
CA THR A 101 11.13 -12.40 21.53
C THR A 101 11.15 -12.31 23.05
N LEU A 102 10.94 -13.41 23.76
CA LEU A 102 11.06 -13.45 25.23
C LEU A 102 12.49 -13.16 25.71
N VAL A 103 13.51 -13.72 25.05
CA VAL A 103 14.92 -13.46 25.40
C VAL A 103 15.27 -11.99 25.14
N ILE A 104 14.89 -11.45 23.98
CA ILE A 104 15.08 -10.04 23.61
C ILE A 104 14.38 -9.13 24.61
N LYS A 105 13.13 -9.43 24.95
CA LYS A 105 12.34 -8.66 25.91
C LYS A 105 13.01 -8.62 27.27
N ASN A 106 13.45 -9.77 27.79
CA ASN A 106 14.12 -9.84 29.09
C ASN A 106 15.41 -9.01 29.14
N ARG A 107 16.19 -9.02 28.05
CA ARG A 107 17.39 -8.16 27.93
C ARG A 107 17.04 -6.68 27.91
N LEU A 108 16.12 -6.26 27.05
CA LEU A 108 15.70 -4.87 26.94
C LEU A 108 15.06 -4.34 28.24
N GLN A 109 14.37 -5.20 29.01
CA GLN A 109 13.74 -4.85 30.28
C GLN A 109 14.77 -4.34 31.32
N LEU A 110 16.04 -4.76 31.23
CA LEU A 110 17.12 -4.29 32.11
C LEU A 110 17.36 -2.78 31.97
N LEU A 111 17.15 -2.24 30.76
CA LEU A 111 17.31 -0.82 30.46
C LEU A 111 15.97 -0.07 30.49
N LEU A 112 14.92 -0.67 29.96
CA LEU A 112 13.58 -0.05 29.89
C LEU A 112 12.83 -0.08 31.24
N GLY A 113 13.36 -0.75 32.27
CA GLY A 113 12.84 -0.70 33.63
C GLY A 113 11.47 -1.36 33.75
N LYS A 114 10.47 -0.64 34.27
CA LYS A 114 9.08 -1.15 34.43
C LYS A 114 8.16 -0.78 33.26
N THR A 115 8.66 -0.09 32.24
CA THR A 115 7.83 0.36 31.12
C THR A 115 7.32 -0.83 30.32
N ARG A 116 6.04 -0.79 29.94
CA ARG A 116 5.40 -1.88 29.18
C ARG A 116 5.73 -1.74 27.70
N PHE A 117 6.32 -2.78 27.13
CA PHE A 117 6.58 -2.88 25.69
C PHE A 117 6.39 -4.29 25.16
N TRP A 118 6.34 -4.34 23.84
CA TRP A 118 6.24 -5.56 23.04
C TRP A 118 7.50 -5.76 22.22
N VAL A 119 7.89 -7.02 22.07
CA VAL A 119 8.82 -7.45 21.03
C VAL A 119 8.01 -8.34 20.10
N TYR A 120 7.84 -7.91 18.86
CA TYR A 120 7.02 -8.64 17.89
C TYR A 120 7.79 -9.83 17.33
N SER A 121 7.11 -10.97 17.13
CA SER A 121 7.63 -12.12 16.39
C SER A 121 7.17 -12.03 14.94
N LEU A 122 8.11 -11.95 13.99
CA LEU A 122 7.79 -11.84 12.57
C LEU A 122 8.56 -12.88 11.76
N ILE A 123 7.80 -13.78 11.10
CA ILE A 123 8.37 -14.75 10.18
C ILE A 123 8.44 -14.11 8.79
N VAL A 124 9.63 -14.09 8.17
CA VAL A 124 9.87 -13.48 6.86
C VAL A 124 10.08 -14.56 5.81
N ALA A 125 9.39 -14.44 4.68
CA ALA A 125 9.48 -15.38 3.56
C ALA A 125 9.77 -14.67 2.23
N PRO A 126 10.30 -15.36 1.21
CA PRO A 126 10.38 -14.82 -0.14
C PRO A 126 8.99 -14.42 -0.68
N ASP A 127 8.95 -13.48 -1.62
CA ASP A 127 7.70 -12.97 -2.22
C ASP A 127 6.89 -14.04 -2.99
N ARG A 128 7.52 -15.17 -3.29
CA ARG A 128 6.90 -16.33 -3.95
C ARG A 128 6.27 -17.33 -2.97
N ALA A 129 6.37 -17.10 -1.66
CA ALA A 129 5.62 -17.87 -0.66
C ALA A 129 4.12 -17.53 -0.74
N ARG A 130 3.26 -18.48 -0.43
CA ARG A 130 1.81 -18.30 -0.30
C ARG A 130 1.39 -18.82 1.07
N PHE A 131 0.90 -17.94 1.93
CA PHE A 131 0.58 -18.32 3.30
C PHE A 131 -0.85 -18.85 3.43
N LEU A 132 -0.94 -20.09 3.89
CA LEU A 132 -2.14 -20.80 4.33
C LEU A 132 -1.94 -21.23 5.80
N VAL A 133 -1.36 -20.34 6.59
CA VAL A 133 -1.04 -20.56 8.01
C VAL A 133 -2.24 -20.12 8.85
N SER A 134 -2.74 -21.03 9.67
CA SER A 134 -3.94 -20.81 10.49
C SER A 134 -3.69 -19.72 11.52
N ASN A 135 -4.62 -18.75 11.59
CA ASN A 135 -4.56 -17.59 12.49
C ASN A 135 -3.34 -16.68 12.29
N ALA A 136 -2.68 -16.74 11.13
CA ALA A 136 -1.61 -15.82 10.80
C ALA A 136 -2.13 -14.47 10.29
N SER A 137 -1.52 -13.39 10.77
CA SER A 137 -1.63 -12.07 10.17
C SER A 137 -0.55 -11.95 9.09
N ILE A 138 -1.00 -11.77 7.85
CA ILE A 138 -0.14 -11.73 6.67
C ILE A 138 0.17 -10.27 6.33
N ASN A 139 1.44 -9.95 6.15
CA ASN A 139 1.93 -8.61 5.84
C ASN A 139 1.35 -7.53 6.78
N THR A 140 1.23 -7.86 8.07
CA THR A 140 0.79 -6.93 9.11
C THR A 140 1.34 -7.41 10.45
N LEU A 141 1.74 -6.47 11.30
CA LEU A 141 2.09 -6.75 12.69
C LEU A 141 0.87 -6.56 13.60
N LYS A 142 0.63 -7.53 14.48
CA LYS A 142 -0.38 -7.41 15.54
C LYS A 142 0.27 -7.60 16.89
N GLU A 143 -0.19 -6.83 17.88
CA GLU A 143 0.23 -7.02 19.26
C GLU A 143 -0.25 -8.38 19.82
N GLY A 144 0.50 -8.88 20.80
CA GLY A 144 0.21 -10.14 21.48
C GLY A 144 0.84 -11.37 20.81
N ARG A 145 0.22 -12.54 21.02
CA ARG A 145 0.70 -13.85 20.51
C ARG A 145 0.12 -14.20 19.14
N ALA A 146 0.01 -13.21 18.27
CA ALA A 146 -0.45 -13.43 16.91
C ALA A 146 0.72 -13.94 16.05
N ILE A 147 0.49 -14.98 15.26
CA ILE A 147 1.46 -15.37 14.24
C ILE A 147 1.52 -14.25 13.21
N CYS A 148 2.66 -13.57 13.08
CA CYS A 148 2.84 -12.58 12.02
C CYS A 148 3.78 -13.17 10.96
N VAL A 149 3.34 -13.17 9.71
CA VAL A 149 4.13 -13.59 8.55
C VAL A 149 4.20 -12.43 7.57
N SER A 150 5.37 -12.19 6.98
CA SER A 150 5.55 -11.16 5.95
C SER A 150 6.31 -11.71 4.76
N HIS A 151 5.89 -11.29 3.58
CA HIS A 151 6.76 -11.37 2.41
C HIS A 151 7.91 -10.36 2.57
N LEU A 152 9.07 -10.68 2.01
CA LEU A 152 10.26 -9.83 2.10
C LEU A 152 10.00 -8.43 1.55
N SER A 153 9.35 -8.31 0.39
CA SER A 153 9.01 -7.02 -0.23
C SER A 153 8.07 -6.15 0.61
N GLN A 154 7.34 -6.73 1.56
CA GLN A 154 6.40 -6.02 2.42
C GLN A 154 7.02 -5.66 3.78
N LEU A 155 8.23 -6.12 4.09
CA LEU A 155 8.81 -6.02 5.41
C LEU A 155 8.93 -4.57 5.89
N GLU A 156 9.35 -3.63 5.03
CA GLU A 156 9.41 -2.21 5.40
C GLU A 156 8.03 -1.64 5.74
N TYR A 157 7.03 -1.89 4.89
CA TYR A 157 5.65 -1.48 5.12
C TYR A 157 5.12 -2.03 6.45
N VAL A 158 5.30 -3.33 6.68
CA VAL A 158 4.87 -4.04 7.89
C VAL A 158 5.46 -3.43 9.15
N LEU A 159 6.75 -3.13 9.14
CA LEU A 159 7.45 -2.50 10.26
C LEU A 159 6.96 -1.05 10.49
N SER A 160 6.53 -0.34 9.44
CA SER A 160 6.02 1.03 9.52
C SER A 160 4.59 1.15 10.05
N GLN A 161 3.80 0.07 10.04
CA GLN A 161 2.39 0.10 10.45
C GLN A 161 2.18 0.21 11.97
N VAL A 162 3.16 -0.19 12.77
CA VAL A 162 3.00 -0.22 14.22
C VAL A 162 3.06 1.20 14.77
N GLN A 163 2.01 1.58 15.50
CA GLN A 163 2.00 2.86 16.18
C GLN A 163 2.94 2.81 17.39
N PRO A 164 3.82 3.81 17.56
CA PRO A 164 4.72 3.84 18.70
C PRO A 164 3.94 4.10 19.99
N ASN A 165 4.30 3.38 21.05
CA ASN A 165 3.83 3.72 22.39
C ASN A 165 4.63 4.94 22.87
N PRO A 166 3.99 6.09 23.17
CA PRO A 166 4.70 7.32 23.55
C PRO A 166 5.65 7.13 24.74
N GLN A 167 5.26 6.33 25.74
CA GLN A 167 6.09 6.08 26.92
C GLN A 167 7.36 5.31 26.57
N ILE A 168 7.27 4.39 25.60
CA ILE A 168 8.43 3.64 25.13
C ILE A 168 9.28 4.48 24.20
N TYR A 169 8.65 5.26 23.33
CA TYR A 169 9.36 6.22 22.49
C TYR A 169 10.24 7.15 23.33
N ASP A 170 9.66 7.83 24.31
CA ASP A 170 10.38 8.76 25.20
C ASP A 170 11.53 8.04 25.91
N LYS A 171 11.30 6.81 26.37
CA LYS A 171 12.33 6.02 27.05
C LYS A 171 13.46 5.60 26.12
N VAL A 172 13.16 5.27 24.87
CA VAL A 172 14.14 4.94 23.84
C VAL A 172 14.97 6.18 23.46
N GLN A 173 14.35 7.35 23.37
CA GLN A 173 15.06 8.61 23.16
C GLN A 173 15.98 8.97 24.33
N GLU A 174 15.53 8.74 25.58
CA GLU A 174 16.34 8.94 26.80
C GLU A 174 17.56 8.01 26.85
N ILE A 175 17.37 6.72 26.55
CA ILE A 175 18.42 5.70 26.66
C ILE A 175 19.38 5.73 25.46
N GLY A 176 18.84 6.01 24.27
CA GLY A 176 19.51 5.92 22.98
C GLY A 176 19.60 4.49 22.44
N LEU A 177 19.37 4.32 21.12
CA LEU A 177 19.40 3.00 20.47
C LEU A 177 20.76 2.29 20.59
N ASN A 178 21.88 3.02 20.55
CA ASN A 178 23.21 2.41 20.67
C ASN A 178 23.36 1.64 21.98
N ARG A 179 22.81 2.15 23.09
CA ARG A 179 22.85 1.48 24.38
C ARG A 179 21.96 0.23 24.41
N LEU A 180 20.79 0.30 23.80
CA LEU A 180 19.88 -0.85 23.68
C LEU A 180 20.50 -1.97 22.83
N VAL A 181 21.14 -1.61 21.70
CA VAL A 181 21.87 -2.55 20.84
C VAL A 181 23.03 -3.18 21.62
N SER A 182 23.85 -2.36 22.28
CA SER A 182 24.98 -2.80 23.10
C SER A 182 24.58 -3.85 24.16
N GLU A 183 23.46 -3.62 24.84
CA GLU A 183 22.91 -4.57 25.83
C GLU A 183 22.40 -5.86 25.18
N LEU A 184 21.73 -5.77 24.03
CA LEU A 184 21.20 -6.96 23.35
C LEU A 184 22.29 -7.93 22.91
N VAL A 185 23.34 -7.41 22.29
CA VAL A 185 24.40 -8.24 21.69
C VAL A 185 25.65 -8.37 22.56
N GLY A 186 25.72 -7.68 23.70
CA GLY A 186 26.84 -7.73 24.63
C GLY A 186 28.12 -7.08 24.10
N ILE A 187 28.01 -6.12 23.18
CA ILE A 187 29.15 -5.42 22.57
C ILE A 187 29.21 -3.99 23.10
N PRO A 188 30.38 -3.48 23.56
CA PRO A 188 30.51 -2.10 24.02
C PRO A 188 30.08 -1.08 22.96
N GLN A 189 29.41 0.01 23.37
CA GLN A 189 28.92 1.04 22.44
C GLN A 189 30.02 1.62 21.54
N SER A 190 31.25 1.76 22.06
CA SER A 190 32.41 2.25 21.31
C SER A 190 32.79 1.36 20.12
N GLN A 191 32.40 0.08 20.14
CA GLN A 191 32.71 -0.88 19.09
C GLN A 191 31.58 -1.03 18.06
N LEU A 192 30.38 -0.49 18.31
CA LEU A 192 29.24 -0.66 17.39
C LEU A 192 29.49 -0.02 16.03
N ALA A 193 30.18 1.12 15.97
CA ALA A 193 30.50 1.81 14.72
C ALA A 193 31.44 0.98 13.80
N ALA A 194 32.29 0.13 14.40
CA ALA A 194 33.19 -0.74 13.64
C ALA A 194 32.47 -1.96 13.02
N LEU A 195 31.22 -2.23 13.44
CA LEU A 195 30.40 -3.32 12.90
C LEU A 195 29.56 -2.86 11.69
N THR A 196 29.51 -1.55 11.42
CA THR A 196 28.95 -0.97 10.19
C THR A 196 30.04 -0.74 9.15
N THR A 197 30.44 -1.75 8.39
CA THR A 197 31.10 -1.55 7.07
C THR A 197 31.20 -2.85 6.27
N GLY A 198 30.61 -2.84 5.08
CA GLY A 198 30.91 -3.72 3.97
C GLY A 198 31.23 -2.90 2.70
N THR A 199 32.08 -1.88 2.80
CA THR A 199 32.78 -1.31 1.63
C THR A 199 34.21 -1.79 1.68
N HIS A 200 34.49 -2.90 0.99
CA HIS A 200 35.87 -3.26 0.68
C HIS A 200 36.50 -2.12 -0.15
N PRO A 201 37.73 -1.67 0.15
CA PRO A 201 38.51 -0.90 -0.81
C PRO A 201 38.81 -1.80 -2.03
N PRO A 202 38.84 -1.26 -3.26
CA PRO A 202 39.12 -2.06 -4.44
C PRO A 202 40.54 -2.61 -4.34
N GLN A 203 40.69 -3.92 -4.18
CA GLN A 203 41.97 -4.57 -4.43
C GLN A 203 42.24 -4.55 -5.94
N PRO A 204 43.49 -4.32 -6.38
CA PRO A 204 43.84 -4.33 -7.79
C PRO A 204 43.68 -5.75 -8.35
N LEU A 205 42.89 -5.89 -9.42
CA LEU A 205 42.81 -7.10 -10.23
C LEU A 205 44.13 -7.30 -10.99
N GLY A 206 45.08 -7.98 -10.35
CA GLY A 206 46.27 -8.56 -10.98
C GLY A 206 46.37 -10.02 -10.61
N GLY A 207 45.81 -10.90 -11.45
CA GLY A 207 45.90 -12.35 -11.23
C GLY A 207 45.15 -13.13 -12.30
N THR A 208 45.91 -13.76 -13.21
CA THR A 208 45.47 -14.67 -14.26
C THR A 208 44.63 -15.83 -13.73
N LEU A 209 43.47 -16.08 -14.37
CA LEU A 209 42.60 -17.23 -14.15
C LEU A 209 43.30 -18.56 -14.50
N PRO A 210 43.25 -19.58 -13.63
CA PRO A 210 43.54 -20.95 -14.02
C PRO A 210 42.32 -21.56 -14.73
N SER A 211 42.58 -22.18 -15.89
CA SER A 211 41.61 -22.91 -16.71
C SER A 211 40.99 -24.09 -15.95
N SER A 212 39.66 -24.15 -15.86
CA SER A 212 38.93 -25.33 -15.39
C SER A 212 38.63 -26.35 -16.51
N PRO A 213 38.46 -27.63 -16.16
CA PRO A 213 38.56 -28.75 -17.09
C PRO A 213 37.26 -29.02 -17.86
N ARG A 214 37.42 -29.56 -19.07
CA ARG A 214 36.36 -30.08 -19.95
C ARG A 214 35.58 -31.24 -19.29
N PRO A 215 34.25 -31.30 -19.43
CA PRO A 215 33.49 -32.52 -19.13
C PRO A 215 33.66 -33.57 -20.25
N PRO A 216 33.63 -34.88 -19.93
CA PRO A 216 33.88 -35.95 -20.89
C PRO A 216 32.69 -36.18 -21.83
N SER A 217 33.03 -36.47 -23.08
CA SER A 217 32.15 -36.87 -24.16
C SER A 217 31.51 -38.24 -23.92
N THR A 218 30.19 -38.32 -23.88
CA THR A 218 29.45 -39.59 -23.97
C THR A 218 29.09 -39.89 -25.42
N ARG A 219 29.53 -41.06 -25.87
CA ARG A 219 29.28 -41.68 -27.18
C ARG A 219 27.79 -41.90 -27.41
N SER A 220 27.34 -41.51 -28.60
CA SER A 220 26.13 -41.99 -29.24
C SER A 220 26.33 -43.40 -29.81
N GLY A 221 25.39 -44.29 -29.54
CA GLY A 221 25.26 -45.61 -30.16
C GLY A 221 23.77 -45.91 -30.44
N PRO A 222 23.42 -46.59 -31.54
CA PRO A 222 22.07 -46.58 -32.10
C PRO A 222 21.25 -47.81 -31.70
N LEU A 223 19.99 -47.60 -31.32
CA LEU A 223 18.92 -48.62 -31.24
C LEU A 223 17.65 -47.88 -31.67
N GLY A 224 16.96 -48.20 -32.77
CA GLY A 224 16.38 -49.50 -33.09
C GLY A 224 14.87 -49.39 -32.90
N ARG A 225 14.13 -49.03 -33.97
CA ARG A 225 12.65 -49.11 -34.00
C ARG A 225 12.22 -50.58 -33.85
N PRO A 226 11.04 -50.84 -33.26
CA PRO A 226 10.04 -51.52 -34.08
C PRO A 226 8.60 -50.98 -33.94
N ALA A 227 7.82 -51.49 -34.89
CA ALA A 227 6.48 -51.16 -35.33
C ALA A 227 5.35 -51.16 -34.29
N ALA A 228 4.30 -50.42 -34.66
CA ALA A 228 2.98 -50.41 -34.09
C ALA A 228 2.16 -51.67 -34.45
N GLN A 229 1.24 -52.07 -33.56
CA GLN A 229 -0.06 -52.65 -33.93
C GLN A 229 -1.12 -52.31 -32.86
N PRO A 230 -2.42 -52.31 -33.23
CA PRO A 230 -3.49 -51.59 -32.54
C PRO A 230 -4.32 -52.48 -31.60
N VAL A 231 -4.92 -51.88 -30.57
CA VAL A 231 -5.99 -52.51 -29.78
C VAL A 231 -7.19 -51.56 -29.73
N SER A 232 -8.35 -52.06 -30.14
CA SER A 232 -9.67 -51.41 -30.05
C SER A 232 -10.56 -52.19 -29.04
N PRO A 233 -11.82 -51.80 -28.76
CA PRO A 233 -12.20 -51.38 -27.41
C PRO A 233 -13.32 -52.25 -26.78
N THR A 234 -13.25 -52.41 -25.47
CA THR A 234 -14.33 -52.91 -24.59
C THR A 234 -14.01 -52.34 -23.21
N GLU A 235 -14.93 -51.85 -22.38
CA GLU A 235 -16.29 -52.30 -22.11
C GLU A 235 -17.05 -51.18 -21.37
N LYS A 236 -18.37 -51.13 -21.59
CA LYS A 236 -19.32 -50.22 -20.96
C LYS A 236 -19.43 -50.51 -19.45
N VAL A 237 -19.39 -49.47 -18.62
CA VAL A 237 -20.01 -49.52 -17.28
C VAL A 237 -20.97 -48.35 -17.16
N ALA A 238 -22.25 -48.68 -17.03
CA ALA A 238 -23.39 -47.79 -16.85
C ALA A 238 -23.52 -47.34 -15.38
N PRO A 239 -24.27 -46.26 -15.10
CA PRO A 239 -24.33 -45.63 -13.79
C PRO A 239 -25.38 -46.28 -12.89
N SER A 240 -25.00 -46.64 -11.67
CA SER A 240 -25.95 -47.04 -10.64
C SER A 240 -26.62 -45.80 -10.04
N GLY A 241 -27.89 -45.62 -10.37
CA GLY A 241 -28.79 -44.72 -9.66
C GLY A 241 -29.16 -45.26 -8.28
N LEU A 242 -29.40 -44.36 -7.33
CA LEU A 242 -30.11 -44.66 -6.10
C LEU A 242 -31.21 -43.61 -5.91
N THR A 243 -32.42 -44.13 -5.98
CA THR A 243 -33.72 -43.47 -5.82
C THR A 243 -34.03 -43.11 -4.37
N LEU A 244 -34.78 -42.02 -4.25
CA LEU A 244 -35.53 -41.54 -3.09
C LEU A 244 -36.56 -42.56 -2.56
N SER A 245 -36.61 -42.70 -1.23
CA SER A 245 -37.78 -43.00 -0.39
C SER A 245 -37.30 -42.81 1.06
N GLY A 246 -37.91 -42.08 2.00
CA GLY A 246 -39.32 -41.76 2.21
C GLY A 246 -39.77 -42.37 3.54
N ARG A 247 -39.58 -41.68 4.69
CA ARG A 247 -40.50 -41.61 5.86
C ARG A 247 -39.86 -41.01 7.13
N ALA A 248 -40.60 -40.06 7.72
CA ALA A 248 -40.60 -39.62 9.13
C ALA A 248 -41.09 -40.77 10.06
N PRO A 249 -41.19 -40.66 11.41
CA PRO A 249 -41.13 -39.46 12.29
C PRO A 249 -40.35 -39.64 13.62
N GLN A 250 -40.12 -38.54 14.37
CA GLN A 250 -40.61 -38.38 15.75
C GLN A 250 -40.13 -37.06 16.38
N GLN A 251 -41.10 -36.36 16.97
CA GLN A 251 -40.95 -35.19 17.81
C GLN A 251 -40.30 -35.56 19.14
N SER A 252 -39.36 -34.74 19.63
CA SER A 252 -39.14 -34.62 21.07
C SER A 252 -39.15 -33.15 21.48
N ARG A 253 -40.05 -32.87 22.42
CA ARG A 253 -40.17 -31.63 23.17
C ARG A 253 -39.00 -31.54 24.14
N ASN A 254 -38.41 -30.36 24.31
CA ASN A 254 -37.84 -29.95 25.60
C ASN A 254 -37.87 -28.43 25.73
N ALA A 255 -38.52 -27.98 26.80
CA ALA A 255 -38.67 -26.60 27.23
C ALA A 255 -37.44 -26.11 28.03
N PRO A 256 -37.22 -24.80 28.18
CA PRO A 256 -36.04 -24.25 28.84
C PRO A 256 -36.22 -24.15 30.37
N PRO A 257 -35.13 -24.20 31.17
CA PRO A 257 -35.21 -23.93 32.59
C PRO A 257 -35.07 -22.43 32.89
N THR A 258 -35.89 -22.01 33.83
CA THR A 258 -35.94 -20.71 34.49
C THR A 258 -34.73 -20.48 35.39
N ALA A 259 -34.05 -19.33 35.26
CA ALA A 259 -33.02 -18.89 36.19
C ALA A 259 -33.49 -17.66 36.98
N ARG A 260 -33.34 -17.79 38.30
CA ARG A 260 -33.89 -16.97 39.36
C ARG A 260 -33.21 -15.60 39.49
N TYR A 261 -34.03 -14.57 39.68
CA TYR A 261 -33.65 -13.26 40.19
C TYR A 261 -33.12 -13.38 41.64
N ALA A 262 -31.87 -12.99 41.86
CA ALA A 262 -31.31 -12.80 43.21
C ALA A 262 -31.29 -11.30 43.54
N ARG A 263 -32.15 -10.90 44.49
CA ARG A 263 -32.10 -9.62 45.20
C ARG A 263 -30.78 -9.51 45.97
N ARG A 264 -29.99 -8.47 45.73
CA ARG A 264 -28.95 -8.03 46.68
C ARG A 264 -29.38 -6.73 47.36
N ARG A 265 -29.39 -6.80 48.69
CA ARG A 265 -29.66 -5.73 49.65
C ARG A 265 -28.56 -4.67 49.59
N ILE A 266 -28.97 -3.41 49.68
CA ILE A 266 -28.14 -2.26 50.02
C ILE A 266 -28.06 -2.19 51.56
N PRO A 267 -26.87 -2.00 52.16
CA PRO A 267 -26.79 -1.40 53.48
C PRO A 267 -25.94 -0.13 53.49
N GLY A 268 -26.42 0.86 54.24
CA GLY A 268 -25.56 1.67 55.11
C GLY A 268 -25.20 3.07 54.62
N LEU A 269 -25.99 4.05 55.06
CA LEU A 269 -25.50 5.40 55.37
C LEU A 269 -24.44 5.30 56.48
N GLY A 270 -23.33 6.02 56.30
CA GLY A 270 -22.33 6.27 57.34
C GLY A 270 -21.59 7.57 57.03
N GLN A 271 -21.71 8.52 57.95
CA GLN A 271 -21.18 9.88 57.92
C GLN A 271 -19.65 9.93 57.74
N HIS A 272 -19.15 10.98 57.07
CA HIS A 272 -18.01 11.74 57.59
C HIS A 272 -17.99 13.18 57.03
N MET A 273 -18.15 14.13 57.96
CA MET A 273 -17.78 15.53 57.82
C MET A 273 -16.26 15.67 57.71
N GLY A 274 -15.81 16.66 56.92
CA GLY A 274 -14.55 17.34 57.16
C GLY A 274 -13.61 17.43 55.96
N MET A 275 -13.72 18.51 55.18
CA MET A 275 -12.62 19.43 54.88
C MET A 275 -13.06 20.44 53.82
N MET A 276 -13.47 21.61 54.30
CA MET A 276 -13.62 22.83 53.52
C MET A 276 -12.31 23.59 53.67
N LYS A 277 -11.52 23.71 52.60
CA LYS A 277 -10.45 24.71 52.36
C LYS A 277 -9.65 24.33 51.10
N LEU A 278 -10.03 24.86 49.93
CA LEU A 278 -9.16 25.24 48.79
C LEU A 278 -10.02 25.48 47.53
N THR A 279 -10.69 26.64 47.46
CA THR A 279 -11.47 27.01 46.27
C THR A 279 -11.35 28.50 45.98
N VAL A 280 -10.18 28.97 45.52
CA VAL A 280 -10.07 30.31 44.87
C VAL A 280 -9.09 30.32 43.69
N ALA A 281 -8.04 29.48 43.66
CA ALA A 281 -7.07 29.50 42.55
C ALA A 281 -7.52 28.79 41.25
N ALA A 282 -8.49 27.87 41.31
CA ALA A 282 -8.97 27.12 40.13
C ALA A 282 -9.97 27.90 39.25
N LEU A 283 -10.62 28.95 39.78
CA LEU A 283 -11.62 29.73 39.04
C LEU A 283 -10.98 30.75 38.08
N VAL A 284 -9.81 31.29 38.40
CA VAL A 284 -9.12 32.26 37.54
C VAL A 284 -8.42 31.57 36.36
N LEU A 285 -7.84 30.39 36.56
CA LEU A 285 -7.23 29.60 35.48
C LEU A 285 -8.29 28.90 34.59
N GLY A 286 -9.38 28.37 35.16
CA GLY A 286 -10.49 27.82 34.39
C GLY A 286 -11.24 28.88 33.56
N GLY A 287 -11.37 30.10 34.08
CA GLY A 287 -11.95 31.23 33.36
C GLY A 287 -11.12 31.69 32.16
N VAL A 288 -9.79 31.72 32.27
CA VAL A 288 -8.90 32.13 31.15
C VAL A 288 -8.85 31.07 30.04
N VAL A 289 -8.87 29.77 30.39
CA VAL A 289 -8.90 28.68 29.39
C VAL A 289 -10.25 28.62 28.66
N THR A 290 -11.36 28.82 29.37
CA THR A 290 -12.71 28.85 28.76
C THR A 290 -12.94 30.12 27.92
N LEU A 291 -12.46 31.29 28.35
CA LEU A 291 -12.48 32.50 27.49
C LEU A 291 -11.62 32.31 26.23
N GLY A 292 -10.44 31.70 26.38
CA GLY A 292 -9.54 31.42 25.27
C GLY A 292 -10.16 30.47 24.23
N GLN A 293 -10.79 29.39 24.69
CA GLN A 293 -11.54 28.48 23.81
C GLN A 293 -12.75 29.18 23.17
N HIS A 294 -13.49 29.99 23.92
CA HIS A 294 -14.66 30.69 23.37
C HIS A 294 -14.28 31.73 22.32
N LEU A 295 -13.18 32.47 22.53
CA LEU A 295 -12.62 33.44 21.59
C LEU A 295 -12.00 32.77 20.36
N TRP A 296 -11.42 31.58 20.52
CA TRP A 296 -10.88 30.81 19.39
C TRP A 296 -12.00 30.23 18.52
N HIS A 297 -13.07 29.70 19.12
CA HIS A 297 -14.22 29.16 18.40
C HIS A 297 -15.07 30.22 17.69
N GLY A 298 -14.98 31.50 18.10
CA GLY A 298 -15.72 32.60 17.48
C GLY A 298 -15.08 33.26 16.25
N ARG A 299 -13.85 32.89 15.86
CA ARG A 299 -13.19 33.52 14.70
C ARG A 299 -13.86 33.10 13.39
N PRO A 300 -14.17 34.04 12.47
CA PRO A 300 -14.68 33.67 11.15
C PRO A 300 -13.66 32.80 10.41
N CYS A 301 -14.13 32.05 9.40
CA CYS A 301 -13.23 31.32 8.54
C CYS A 301 -12.46 32.27 7.62
N PRO A 302 -11.23 31.91 7.21
CA PRO A 302 -10.43 32.78 6.34
C PRO A 302 -11.08 33.05 4.99
N GLN A 303 -11.93 32.12 4.51
CA GLN A 303 -12.65 32.26 3.25
C GLN A 303 -14.14 32.60 3.51
N PRO A 304 -14.72 33.54 2.75
CA PRO A 304 -16.08 34.04 2.98
C PRO A 304 -17.20 33.03 2.72
N ARG A 305 -16.87 31.90 2.07
CA ARG A 305 -17.81 30.82 1.73
C ARG A 305 -17.56 29.55 2.55
N GLN A 306 -16.93 29.72 3.70
CA GLN A 306 -16.68 28.65 4.66
C GLN A 306 -17.40 28.93 5.97
N VAL A 307 -17.87 27.87 6.60
CA VAL A 307 -18.49 27.88 7.93
C VAL A 307 -17.62 27.14 8.93
N ARG A 308 -17.54 27.65 10.16
CA ARG A 308 -16.79 26.99 11.23
C ARG A 308 -17.66 25.96 11.94
N VAL A 309 -17.19 24.71 12.01
CA VAL A 309 -17.86 23.62 12.72
C VAL A 309 -16.82 22.90 13.58
N ALA A 310 -17.07 22.75 14.88
CA ALA A 310 -16.15 22.08 15.81
C ALA A 310 -14.68 22.56 15.73
N GLY A 311 -14.46 23.86 15.46
CA GLY A 311 -13.13 24.46 15.34
C GLY A 311 -12.49 24.39 13.95
N GLY A 312 -12.97 23.55 13.03
CA GLY A 312 -12.52 23.50 11.63
C GLY A 312 -13.33 24.41 10.70
N CYS A 313 -12.76 24.78 9.55
CA CYS A 313 -13.44 25.56 8.51
C CYS A 313 -13.78 24.67 7.32
N TYR A 314 -15.04 24.67 6.93
CA TYR A 314 -15.61 23.77 5.92
C TYR A 314 -16.40 24.57 4.91
N LYS A 315 -16.61 24.00 3.71
CA LYS A 315 -17.47 24.59 2.68
C LYS A 315 -18.89 24.82 3.22
N ASP A 316 -19.42 26.02 3.00
CA ASP A 316 -20.80 26.35 3.34
C ASP A 316 -21.71 26.08 2.13
N LEU A 317 -22.45 24.97 2.19
CA LEU A 317 -23.37 24.60 1.12
C LEU A 317 -24.54 25.57 0.96
N THR A 318 -24.85 26.42 1.93
CA THR A 318 -25.89 27.46 1.74
C THR A 318 -25.43 28.58 0.80
N GLN A 319 -24.12 28.70 0.58
CA GLN A 319 -23.50 29.71 -0.28
C GLN A 319 -22.96 29.11 -1.58
N GLU A 320 -22.58 27.83 -1.57
CA GLU A 320 -21.99 27.12 -2.70
C GLU A 320 -22.73 25.82 -3.02
N PRO A 321 -22.81 25.41 -4.31
CA PRO A 321 -23.46 24.16 -4.67
C PRO A 321 -22.70 22.94 -4.13
N LEU A 322 -23.44 21.87 -3.84
CA LEU A 322 -22.87 20.52 -3.70
C LEU A 322 -22.49 20.00 -5.10
N VAL A 323 -21.22 19.67 -5.31
CA VAL A 323 -20.68 19.24 -6.60
C VAL A 323 -20.51 17.72 -6.64
N ILE A 324 -21.22 17.07 -7.56
CA ILE A 324 -21.11 15.63 -7.85
C ILE A 324 -20.15 15.43 -9.02
N GLY A 325 -19.01 14.79 -8.76
CA GLY A 325 -18.00 14.47 -9.75
C GLY A 325 -18.22 13.12 -10.43
N VAL A 326 -18.26 13.09 -11.77
CA VAL A 326 -18.56 11.88 -12.56
C VAL A 326 -17.67 11.73 -13.80
N LEU A 327 -17.58 10.50 -14.31
CA LEU A 327 -16.92 10.16 -15.59
C LEU A 327 -17.89 9.63 -16.66
N THR A 328 -19.19 9.63 -16.36
CA THR A 328 -20.29 9.15 -17.20
C THR A 328 -21.23 10.30 -17.54
N PRO A 329 -22.17 10.14 -18.50
CA PRO A 329 -23.10 11.21 -18.87
C PRO A 329 -23.79 11.82 -17.63
N PRO A 330 -23.70 13.15 -17.42
CA PRO A 330 -24.35 13.82 -16.30
C PRO A 330 -25.86 13.53 -16.18
N GLU A 331 -26.50 13.22 -17.31
CA GLU A 331 -27.90 12.83 -17.45
C GLU A 331 -28.28 11.68 -16.52
N THR A 332 -27.39 10.69 -16.36
CA THR A 332 -27.57 9.52 -15.48
C THR A 332 -27.74 9.92 -14.01
N TYR A 333 -27.29 11.12 -13.63
CA TYR A 333 -27.35 11.61 -12.26
C TYR A 333 -28.51 12.58 -12.01
N ARG A 334 -29.30 12.96 -13.03
CA ARG A 334 -30.41 13.91 -12.87
C ARG A 334 -31.41 13.47 -11.80
N PRO A 335 -31.83 12.19 -11.72
CA PRO A 335 -32.76 11.76 -10.68
C PRO A 335 -32.15 11.87 -9.27
N LEU A 336 -30.88 11.53 -9.11
CA LEU A 336 -30.16 11.68 -7.83
C LEU A 336 -30.00 13.15 -7.44
N VAL A 337 -29.69 14.04 -8.39
CA VAL A 337 -29.61 15.48 -8.17
C VAL A 337 -30.94 16.02 -7.68
N SER A 338 -32.05 15.66 -8.32
CA SER A 338 -33.40 16.05 -7.90
C SER A 338 -33.72 15.58 -6.49
N TYR A 339 -33.38 14.33 -6.17
CA TYR A 339 -33.52 13.77 -4.83
C TYR A 339 -32.73 14.57 -3.79
N LEU A 340 -31.43 14.80 -4.04
CA LEU A 340 -30.57 15.54 -3.10
C LEU A 340 -31.02 17.00 -2.93
N ARG A 341 -31.45 17.68 -3.99
CA ARG A 341 -32.04 19.03 -3.90
C ARG A 341 -33.28 19.04 -3.01
N GLN A 342 -34.18 18.08 -3.20
CA GLN A 342 -35.40 17.97 -2.40
C GLN A 342 -35.08 17.68 -0.93
N THR A 343 -34.13 16.79 -0.65
CA THR A 343 -33.85 16.36 0.72
C THR A 343 -32.95 17.33 1.49
N LEU A 344 -32.01 18.00 0.83
CA LEU A 344 -31.18 19.03 1.47
C LEU A 344 -31.95 20.34 1.64
N GLY A 345 -32.92 20.64 0.77
CA GLY A 345 -33.74 21.84 0.86
C GLY A 345 -32.89 23.11 0.93
N THR A 346 -33.06 23.90 1.97
CA THR A 346 -32.30 25.15 2.18
C THR A 346 -30.88 24.95 2.75
N GLN A 347 -30.51 23.71 3.09
CA GLN A 347 -29.15 23.40 3.59
C GLN A 347 -28.10 23.41 2.47
N ALA A 348 -28.54 23.36 1.20
CA ALA A 348 -27.69 23.52 0.04
C ALA A 348 -28.29 24.54 -0.93
N LYS A 349 -27.45 25.43 -1.47
CA LYS A 349 -27.82 26.42 -2.48
C LYS A 349 -28.29 25.74 -3.75
N ASP A 350 -27.56 24.70 -4.15
CA ASP A 350 -27.86 23.87 -5.30
C ASP A 350 -27.09 22.53 -5.21
N VAL A 351 -27.43 21.59 -6.09
CA VAL A 351 -26.66 20.36 -6.35
C VAL A 351 -26.38 20.29 -7.85
N VAL A 352 -25.12 20.20 -8.22
CA VAL A 352 -24.67 20.21 -9.62
C VAL A 352 -23.81 18.99 -9.93
N VAL A 353 -23.79 18.58 -11.19
CA VAL A 353 -22.92 17.50 -11.67
C VAL A 353 -21.81 18.11 -12.50
N GLU A 354 -20.57 17.77 -12.17
CA GLU A 354 -19.38 18.13 -12.94
C GLU A 354 -18.72 16.88 -13.51
N GLY A 355 -18.19 17.05 -14.72
CA GLY A 355 -17.52 15.99 -15.47
C GLY A 355 -18.42 15.39 -16.55
N GLY A 356 -18.07 14.18 -16.97
CA GLY A 356 -18.76 13.51 -18.07
C GLY A 356 -17.88 12.53 -18.85
N PRO A 357 -18.38 11.99 -19.97
CA PRO A 357 -17.63 11.05 -20.80
C PRO A 357 -16.33 11.63 -21.37
N ARG A 358 -16.27 12.96 -21.55
CA ARG A 358 -15.09 13.68 -22.04
C ARG A 358 -14.08 14.00 -20.96
N THR A 359 -14.47 13.89 -19.69
CA THR A 359 -13.55 14.10 -18.57
C THR A 359 -12.51 13.00 -18.57
N THR A 360 -11.25 13.42 -18.54
CA THR A 360 -10.11 12.53 -18.43
C THR A 360 -9.97 12.06 -16.98
N TYR A 361 -9.29 10.93 -16.78
CA TYR A 361 -8.96 10.51 -15.42
C TYR A 361 -8.09 11.53 -14.70
N GLN A 362 -7.18 12.21 -15.42
CA GLN A 362 -6.33 13.23 -14.83
C GLN A 362 -7.14 14.43 -14.32
N GLU A 363 -8.11 14.92 -15.10
CA GLU A 363 -9.01 16.01 -14.66
C GLU A 363 -9.80 15.61 -13.40
N ALA A 364 -10.33 14.38 -13.35
CA ALA A 364 -11.01 13.87 -12.16
C ALA A 364 -10.07 13.79 -10.95
N GLN A 365 -8.85 13.28 -11.12
CA GLN A 365 -7.86 13.23 -10.05
C GLN A 365 -7.46 14.62 -9.55
N ASN A 366 -7.36 15.59 -10.46
CA ASN A 366 -7.08 16.99 -10.10
C ASN A 366 -8.24 17.59 -9.28
N ALA A 367 -9.49 17.33 -9.68
CA ALA A 367 -10.67 17.79 -8.94
C ALA A 367 -10.75 17.18 -7.54
N ILE A 368 -10.45 15.88 -7.41
CA ILE A 368 -10.35 15.17 -6.13
C ILE A 368 -9.23 15.78 -5.26
N ALA A 369 -8.03 15.98 -5.81
CA ALA A 369 -6.90 16.53 -5.06
C ALA A 369 -7.15 17.98 -4.58
N ARG A 370 -7.93 18.75 -5.34
CA ARG A 370 -8.33 20.13 -4.98
C ARG A 370 -9.58 20.19 -4.12
N GLN A 371 -10.21 19.04 -3.86
CA GLN A 371 -11.46 18.96 -3.11
C GLN A 371 -12.61 19.77 -3.75
N THR A 372 -12.57 19.98 -5.07
CA THR A 372 -13.63 20.72 -5.79
C THR A 372 -14.86 19.84 -6.04
N TRP A 373 -14.68 18.52 -6.07
CA TRP A 373 -15.77 17.56 -6.05
C TRP A 373 -16.10 17.18 -4.61
N ASP A 374 -17.33 17.45 -4.19
CA ASP A 374 -17.83 17.16 -2.85
C ASP A 374 -18.26 15.70 -2.72
N LEU A 375 -18.88 15.16 -3.78
CA LEU A 375 -19.31 13.78 -3.88
C LEU A 375 -18.72 13.15 -5.15
N VAL A 376 -17.84 12.17 -4.99
CA VAL A 376 -17.06 11.58 -6.09
C VAL A 376 -17.60 10.19 -6.42
N PHE A 377 -18.19 10.04 -7.60
CA PHE A 377 -18.46 8.74 -8.20
C PHE A 377 -17.22 8.31 -8.99
N ALA A 378 -16.32 7.56 -8.35
CA ALA A 378 -14.95 7.45 -8.83
C ALA A 378 -14.81 6.72 -10.18
N TYR A 379 -15.69 5.75 -10.46
CA TYR A 379 -15.72 4.85 -11.64
C TYR A 379 -14.44 4.05 -11.97
N SER A 380 -13.28 4.49 -11.50
CA SER A 380 -11.99 3.84 -11.62
C SER A 380 -11.41 3.63 -10.23
N PRO A 381 -10.84 2.46 -9.94
CA PRO A 381 -10.17 2.23 -8.67
C PRO A 381 -8.93 3.11 -8.50
N MET A 382 -8.35 3.68 -9.58
CA MET A 382 -7.31 4.72 -9.46
C MET A 382 -7.86 6.02 -8.90
N ASN A 383 -9.10 6.40 -9.26
CA ASN A 383 -9.76 7.57 -8.68
C ASN A 383 -10.21 7.32 -7.24
N SER A 384 -10.65 6.09 -6.92
CA SER A 384 -10.92 5.70 -5.54
C SER A 384 -9.67 5.78 -4.67
N LEU A 385 -8.56 5.22 -5.14
CA LEU A 385 -7.26 5.31 -4.49
C LEU A 385 -6.88 6.78 -4.28
N ARG A 386 -7.06 7.63 -5.30
CA ARG A 386 -6.84 9.08 -5.18
C ARG A 386 -7.74 9.73 -4.15
N ALA A 387 -9.03 9.39 -4.09
CA ALA A 387 -9.97 9.95 -3.12
C ALA A 387 -9.56 9.57 -1.69
N LYS A 388 -9.26 8.29 -1.45
CA LYS A 388 -8.74 7.79 -0.17
C LYS A 388 -7.46 8.52 0.26
N ASP A 389 -6.53 8.70 -0.66
CA ASP A 389 -5.26 9.42 -0.41
C ASP A 389 -5.44 10.90 -0.08
N ASN A 390 -6.55 11.50 -0.50
CA ASN A 390 -6.89 12.90 -0.22
C ASN A 390 -7.89 13.05 0.94
N GLY A 391 -8.04 12.00 1.75
CA GLY A 391 -8.84 12.05 2.98
C GLY A 391 -10.34 12.06 2.76
N TYR A 392 -10.82 11.65 1.59
CA TYR A 392 -12.25 11.50 1.37
C TYR A 392 -12.83 10.35 2.18
N GLN A 393 -14.05 10.53 2.69
CA GLN A 393 -14.80 9.52 3.43
C GLN A 393 -15.51 8.57 2.45
N TRP A 394 -15.35 7.27 2.67
CA TRP A 394 -16.08 6.25 1.94
C TRP A 394 -17.59 6.30 2.25
N VAL A 395 -18.42 6.33 1.21
CA VAL A 395 -19.88 6.21 1.33
C VAL A 395 -20.32 4.78 1.03
N GLY A 396 -19.89 4.26 -0.12
CA GLY A 396 -20.40 3.02 -0.66
C GLY A 396 -19.68 2.60 -1.92
N ARG A 397 -20.04 1.42 -2.40
CA ARG A 397 -19.40 0.73 -3.51
C ARG A 397 -20.04 1.13 -4.84
N MET A 398 -19.22 1.37 -5.86
CA MET A 398 -19.66 1.42 -7.26
C MET A 398 -19.79 0.00 -7.82
N PHE A 399 -20.73 -0.22 -8.74
CA PHE A 399 -21.03 -1.54 -9.31
C PHE A 399 -21.35 -2.60 -8.22
N PRO A 400 -22.33 -2.35 -7.34
CA PRO A 400 -22.63 -3.22 -6.21
C PRO A 400 -23.01 -4.65 -6.62
N ASN A 401 -23.59 -4.80 -7.82
CA ASN A 401 -24.02 -6.09 -8.37
C ASN A 401 -22.89 -6.87 -9.08
N SER A 402 -21.67 -6.34 -9.12
CA SER A 402 -20.51 -7.02 -9.70
C SER A 402 -19.63 -7.64 -8.61
N PRO A 403 -18.72 -8.59 -8.92
CA PRO A 403 -17.72 -9.07 -7.98
C PRO A 403 -16.86 -7.93 -7.40
N THR A 404 -16.47 -8.02 -6.13
CA THR A 404 -15.72 -6.97 -5.38
C THR A 404 -14.35 -6.65 -5.97
N THR A 405 -13.82 -7.57 -6.77
CA THR A 405 -12.61 -7.41 -7.56
C THR A 405 -12.86 -7.88 -8.98
N TYR A 406 -12.04 -7.41 -9.92
CA TYR A 406 -12.07 -7.84 -11.32
C TYR A 406 -10.63 -7.95 -11.84
N GLN A 407 -10.44 -8.51 -13.03
CA GLN A 407 -9.10 -8.69 -13.61
C GLN A 407 -8.93 -7.87 -14.88
N SER A 408 -7.69 -7.50 -15.17
CA SER A 408 -7.23 -7.10 -16.49
C SER A 408 -6.90 -8.34 -17.31
N ALA A 409 -7.06 -8.24 -18.63
CA ALA A 409 -6.64 -9.24 -19.58
C ALA A 409 -5.80 -8.61 -20.70
N LEU A 410 -4.72 -9.30 -21.07
CA LEU A 410 -4.07 -9.08 -22.37
C LEU A 410 -4.61 -10.13 -23.33
N PHE A 411 -5.12 -9.68 -24.47
CA PHE A 411 -5.80 -10.53 -25.44
C PHE A 411 -5.34 -10.21 -26.86
N VAL A 412 -5.52 -11.19 -27.73
CA VAL A 412 -5.18 -11.14 -29.15
C VAL A 412 -6.36 -11.66 -29.97
N ARG A 413 -6.32 -11.53 -31.30
CA ARG A 413 -7.27 -12.25 -32.17
C ARG A 413 -7.13 -13.76 -31.98
N ALA A 414 -8.22 -14.51 -32.07
CA ALA A 414 -8.23 -15.96 -31.88
C ALA A 414 -7.23 -16.71 -32.79
N ASN A 415 -6.99 -16.19 -34.00
CA ASN A 415 -6.04 -16.74 -34.97
C ASN A 415 -4.61 -16.16 -34.88
N SER A 416 -4.30 -15.35 -33.87
CA SER A 416 -2.97 -14.74 -33.71
C SER A 416 -1.89 -15.81 -33.46
N PRO A 417 -0.66 -15.64 -33.96
CA PRO A 417 0.46 -16.50 -33.58
C PRO A 417 0.98 -16.21 -32.17
N ILE A 418 0.63 -15.07 -31.56
CA ILE A 418 1.01 -14.71 -30.19
C ILE A 418 0.19 -15.57 -29.23
N GLN A 419 0.87 -16.36 -28.38
CA GLN A 419 0.24 -17.28 -27.42
C GLN A 419 0.43 -16.81 -25.97
N THR A 420 1.52 -16.11 -25.70
CA THR A 420 1.93 -15.70 -24.34
C THR A 420 2.55 -14.31 -24.34
N LEU A 421 2.81 -13.75 -23.16
CA LEU A 421 3.56 -12.51 -22.99
C LEU A 421 5.00 -12.57 -23.55
N ASN A 422 5.56 -13.78 -23.69
CA ASN A 422 6.91 -13.96 -24.23
C ASN A 422 6.99 -13.77 -25.74
N ASP A 423 5.86 -13.90 -26.44
CA ASP A 423 5.76 -13.69 -27.88
C ASP A 423 5.63 -12.20 -28.24
N ILE A 424 5.54 -11.31 -27.25
CA ILE A 424 5.53 -9.86 -27.46
C ILE A 424 6.96 -9.41 -27.77
N THR A 425 7.14 -8.84 -28.95
CA THR A 425 8.42 -8.37 -29.48
C THR A 425 8.40 -6.85 -29.72
N PRO A 426 9.56 -6.23 -29.98
CA PRO A 426 9.64 -4.83 -30.41
C PRO A 426 8.75 -4.44 -31.61
N ARG A 427 8.31 -5.41 -32.43
CA ARG A 427 7.44 -5.15 -33.58
C ARG A 427 5.95 -5.24 -33.26
N THR A 428 5.59 -5.91 -32.16
CA THR A 428 4.20 -6.12 -31.74
C THR A 428 3.52 -4.79 -31.44
N ARG A 429 2.33 -4.56 -31.97
CA ARG A 429 1.50 -3.39 -31.64
C ARG A 429 0.59 -3.72 -30.46
N VAL A 430 0.76 -3.01 -29.35
CA VAL A 430 0.00 -3.23 -28.13
C VAL A 430 -0.91 -2.02 -27.89
N ALA A 431 -2.22 -2.25 -27.91
CA ALA A 431 -3.22 -1.24 -27.57
C ALA A 431 -3.48 -1.22 -26.07
N LEU A 432 -3.26 -0.05 -25.46
CA LEU A 432 -3.39 0.23 -24.05
C LEU A 432 -4.39 1.35 -23.81
N GLY A 433 -4.84 1.42 -22.57
CA GLY A 433 -5.76 2.42 -22.05
C GLY A 433 -5.19 3.83 -22.02
N ASP A 434 -6.04 4.75 -21.56
CA ASP A 434 -5.59 6.03 -21.01
C ASP A 434 -4.77 5.85 -19.72
N PHE A 435 -3.86 6.81 -19.46
CA PHE A 435 -2.92 6.79 -18.34
C PHE A 435 -3.58 6.76 -16.94
N GLY A 436 -4.89 6.97 -16.82
CA GLY A 436 -5.63 6.77 -15.57
C GLY A 436 -6.38 5.45 -15.42
N SER A 437 -6.31 4.55 -16.40
CA SER A 437 -7.02 3.27 -16.35
C SER A 437 -6.25 2.21 -15.55
N ALA A 438 -6.89 1.63 -14.53
CA ALA A 438 -6.31 0.51 -13.81
C ALA A 438 -6.11 -0.72 -14.71
N SER A 439 -7.18 -1.17 -15.37
CA SER A 439 -7.21 -2.45 -16.08
C SER A 439 -6.73 -2.42 -17.52
N SER A 440 -6.71 -1.25 -18.16
CA SER A 440 -6.20 -1.14 -19.54
C SER A 440 -4.86 -0.44 -19.63
N PHE A 441 -4.37 0.17 -18.53
CA PHE A 441 -3.08 0.85 -18.52
C PHE A 441 -2.16 0.42 -17.37
N TYR A 442 -2.45 0.77 -16.11
CA TYR A 442 -1.51 0.54 -14.99
C TYR A 442 -1.17 -0.95 -14.78
N VAL A 443 -2.17 -1.81 -14.67
CA VAL A 443 -1.95 -3.24 -14.45
C VAL A 443 -1.28 -3.90 -15.66
N PRO A 444 -1.72 -3.66 -16.92
CA PRO A 444 -0.98 -4.08 -18.11
C PRO A 444 0.45 -3.56 -18.18
N ALA A 445 0.71 -2.31 -17.81
CA ALA A 445 2.04 -1.72 -17.84
C ALA A 445 2.99 -2.44 -16.86
N TYR A 446 2.48 -2.76 -15.68
CA TYR A 446 3.18 -3.59 -14.71
C TYR A 446 3.44 -5.01 -15.23
N ASP A 447 2.43 -5.66 -15.81
CA ASP A 447 2.56 -7.03 -16.32
C ASP A 447 3.43 -7.12 -17.59
N LEU A 448 3.57 -6.03 -18.34
CA LEU A 448 4.46 -5.88 -19.50
C LEU A 448 5.85 -5.34 -19.14
N TYR A 449 6.18 -5.23 -17.85
CA TYR A 449 7.49 -4.77 -17.39
C TYR A 449 8.62 -5.59 -18.05
N GLY A 450 9.67 -4.91 -18.50
CA GLY A 450 10.82 -5.54 -19.17
C GLY A 450 10.59 -5.83 -20.66
N LYS A 451 9.42 -5.51 -21.22
CA LYS A 451 9.13 -5.68 -22.66
C LYS A 451 9.43 -4.40 -23.45
N SER A 452 9.56 -4.55 -24.76
CA SER A 452 9.56 -3.46 -25.72
C SER A 452 8.61 -3.77 -26.86
N PHE A 453 7.80 -2.80 -27.28
CA PHE A 453 6.75 -3.00 -28.29
C PHE A 453 6.29 -1.65 -28.86
N LYS A 454 5.47 -1.65 -29.91
CA LYS A 454 4.85 -0.43 -30.45
C LYS A 454 3.56 -0.13 -29.67
N ALA A 455 3.56 0.90 -28.83
CA ALA A 455 2.40 1.23 -28.02
C ALA A 455 1.37 2.07 -28.80
N LEU A 456 0.08 1.73 -28.64
CA LEU A 456 -1.07 2.53 -29.03
C LEU A 456 -1.82 2.88 -27.74
N VAL A 457 -1.59 4.08 -27.19
CA VAL A 457 -2.10 4.50 -25.86
C VAL A 457 -3.25 5.48 -25.97
N GLY A 458 -3.98 5.69 -24.88
CA GLY A 458 -5.06 6.69 -24.81
C GLY A 458 -6.44 6.19 -25.26
N HIS A 459 -6.59 4.88 -25.47
CA HIS A 459 -7.86 4.28 -25.88
C HIS A 459 -8.73 3.90 -24.68
N ARG A 460 -10.04 3.70 -24.88
CA ARG A 460 -10.94 3.25 -23.81
C ARG A 460 -11.69 2.00 -24.23
N GLY A 461 -11.68 0.98 -23.36
CA GLY A 461 -12.56 -0.19 -23.42
C GLY A 461 -12.76 -0.75 -24.84
N ARG A 462 -13.91 -0.44 -25.44
CA ARG A 462 -14.32 -0.89 -26.78
C ARG A 462 -13.35 -0.51 -27.89
N ASP A 463 -12.71 0.66 -27.82
CA ASP A 463 -11.75 1.10 -28.84
C ASP A 463 -10.55 0.14 -28.92
N ILE A 464 -10.08 -0.36 -27.78
CA ILE A 464 -8.99 -1.33 -27.71
C ILE A 464 -9.43 -2.66 -28.33
N ILE A 465 -10.64 -3.12 -28.00
CA ILE A 465 -11.25 -4.33 -28.55
C ILE A 465 -11.35 -4.23 -30.09
N ASP A 466 -11.82 -3.09 -30.60
CA ASP A 466 -11.96 -2.85 -32.03
C ASP A 466 -10.61 -2.76 -32.75
N LEU A 467 -9.59 -2.16 -32.12
CA LEU A 467 -8.22 -2.13 -32.65
C LEU A 467 -7.64 -3.54 -32.82
N VAL A 468 -7.87 -4.44 -31.87
CA VAL A 468 -7.43 -5.84 -31.97
C VAL A 468 -8.25 -6.60 -33.01
N ALA A 469 -9.57 -6.43 -33.01
CA ALA A 469 -10.48 -7.10 -33.96
C ALA A 469 -10.13 -6.77 -35.42
N THR A 470 -9.83 -5.51 -35.70
CA THR A 470 -9.54 -5.00 -37.06
C THR A 470 -8.10 -5.21 -37.51
N GLY A 471 -7.23 -5.80 -36.69
CA GLY A 471 -5.83 -5.98 -37.08
C GLY A 471 -4.96 -4.73 -36.93
N ARG A 472 -5.49 -3.65 -36.36
CA ARG A 472 -4.74 -2.40 -36.11
C ARG A 472 -3.83 -2.51 -34.89
N ALA A 473 -4.18 -3.36 -33.93
CA ALA A 473 -3.33 -3.83 -32.85
C ALA A 473 -3.16 -5.35 -32.91
N ASP A 474 -2.05 -5.85 -32.38
CA ASP A 474 -1.76 -7.29 -32.29
C ASP A 474 -2.19 -7.84 -30.92
N VAL A 475 -1.99 -7.03 -29.87
CA VAL A 475 -2.41 -7.29 -28.48
C VAL A 475 -3.22 -6.10 -27.97
N GLY A 476 -4.25 -6.35 -27.18
CA GLY A 476 -5.01 -5.31 -26.46
C GLY A 476 -5.07 -5.60 -24.97
N ALA A 477 -5.28 -4.55 -24.18
CA ALA A 477 -5.52 -4.64 -22.74
C ALA A 477 -6.94 -4.17 -22.37
N ALA A 478 -7.72 -5.01 -21.67
CA ALA A 478 -9.09 -4.68 -21.27
C ALA A 478 -9.48 -5.36 -19.96
N VAL A 479 -10.68 -5.04 -19.45
CA VAL A 479 -11.29 -5.81 -18.36
C VAL A 479 -11.53 -7.24 -18.85
N TYR A 480 -11.10 -8.25 -18.09
CA TYR A 480 -11.17 -9.66 -18.49
C TYR A 480 -12.58 -10.10 -18.90
N GLY A 481 -13.60 -9.75 -18.11
CA GLY A 481 -14.99 -10.08 -18.42
C GLY A 481 -15.56 -9.44 -19.70
N SER A 482 -14.87 -8.46 -20.29
CA SER A 482 -15.29 -7.87 -21.58
C SER A 482 -14.81 -8.65 -22.80
N VAL A 483 -13.88 -9.59 -22.63
CA VAL A 483 -13.26 -10.36 -23.72
C VAL A 483 -13.28 -11.88 -23.49
N GLU A 484 -13.53 -12.35 -22.26
CA GLU A 484 -13.40 -13.78 -21.91
C GLU A 484 -14.35 -14.71 -22.69
N THR A 485 -15.53 -14.23 -23.06
CA THR A 485 -16.55 -15.00 -23.79
C THR A 485 -16.61 -14.69 -25.29
N ASP A 486 -15.81 -13.72 -25.77
CA ASP A 486 -15.83 -13.31 -27.18
C ASP A 486 -14.89 -14.20 -28.00
N SER A 487 -15.49 -15.08 -28.81
CA SER A 487 -14.78 -16.08 -29.62
C SER A 487 -13.86 -15.49 -30.70
N ARG A 488 -13.94 -14.18 -30.98
CA ARG A 488 -13.00 -13.48 -31.88
C ARG A 488 -11.62 -13.33 -31.24
N PHE A 489 -11.52 -13.47 -29.92
CA PHE A 489 -10.30 -13.22 -29.17
C PHE A 489 -9.81 -14.47 -28.43
N ARG A 490 -8.50 -14.45 -28.13
CA ARG A 490 -7.87 -15.36 -27.17
C ARG A 490 -7.19 -14.51 -26.10
N VAL A 491 -7.50 -14.79 -24.84
CA VAL A 491 -6.78 -14.19 -23.71
C VAL A 491 -5.44 -14.90 -23.55
N ILE A 492 -4.35 -14.13 -23.55
CA ILE A 492 -2.97 -14.65 -23.42
C ILE A 492 -2.38 -14.41 -22.02
N HIS A 493 -3.02 -13.55 -21.22
CA HIS A 493 -2.66 -13.28 -19.83
C HIS A 493 -3.84 -12.68 -19.08
N VAL A 494 -4.02 -13.11 -17.82
CA VAL A 494 -5.00 -12.55 -16.88
C VAL A 494 -4.23 -12.02 -15.68
N SER A 495 -4.52 -10.79 -15.29
CA SER A 495 -3.82 -10.15 -14.17
C SER A 495 -4.24 -10.70 -12.82
N ARG A 496 -3.51 -10.26 -11.79
CA ARG A 496 -3.98 -10.30 -10.41
C ARG A 496 -5.29 -9.51 -10.23
N PRO A 497 -6.08 -9.78 -9.17
CA PRO A 497 -7.31 -9.04 -8.89
C PRO A 497 -7.05 -7.54 -8.70
N ILE A 498 -7.94 -6.74 -9.27
CA ILE A 498 -8.02 -5.29 -9.18
C ILE A 498 -9.21 -4.96 -8.28
N PRO A 499 -9.03 -4.17 -7.21
CA PRO A 499 -10.15 -3.77 -6.35
C PRO A 499 -11.19 -2.96 -7.12
N GLY A 500 -12.45 -3.06 -6.70
CA GLY A 500 -13.54 -2.24 -7.23
C GLY A 500 -13.40 -0.74 -6.94
N SER A 501 -14.33 0.04 -7.47
CA SER A 501 -14.40 1.50 -7.27
C SER A 501 -15.42 1.88 -6.19
N GLY A 502 -15.39 3.12 -5.71
CA GLY A 502 -16.28 3.62 -4.67
C GLY A 502 -16.94 4.97 -4.96
N VAL A 503 -17.80 5.37 -4.02
CA VAL A 503 -18.39 6.70 -3.87
C VAL A 503 -17.82 7.33 -2.61
N TYR A 504 -17.41 8.59 -2.71
CA TYR A 504 -16.60 9.25 -1.69
C TYR A 504 -17.08 10.68 -1.39
N LEU A 505 -16.99 11.12 -0.13
CA LEU A 505 -17.33 12.47 0.32
C LEU A 505 -16.07 13.27 0.67
N SER A 506 -15.99 14.50 0.19
CA SER A 506 -14.86 15.40 0.39
C SER A 506 -14.67 15.77 1.86
N PRO A 507 -13.44 15.84 2.37
CA PRO A 507 -13.15 16.36 3.72
C PRO A 507 -13.35 17.88 3.83
N ALA A 508 -13.62 18.58 2.72
CA ALA A 508 -14.04 19.99 2.74
C ALA A 508 -15.45 20.17 3.32
N LEU A 509 -16.24 19.09 3.40
CA LEU A 509 -17.56 19.09 4.04
C LEU A 509 -17.41 18.85 5.55
N ALA A 510 -18.22 19.54 6.36
CA ALA A 510 -18.21 19.35 7.80
C ALA A 510 -18.62 17.91 8.17
N PRO A 511 -18.02 17.28 9.21
CA PRO A 511 -18.32 15.88 9.56
C PRO A 511 -19.81 15.56 9.78
N PRO A 512 -20.62 16.41 10.44
CA PRO A 512 -22.06 16.16 10.55
C PRO A 512 -22.78 16.11 9.20
N LEU A 513 -22.36 16.95 8.25
CA LEU A 513 -22.89 16.99 6.90
C LEU A 513 -22.42 15.78 6.07
N GLN A 514 -21.17 15.34 6.24
CA GLN A 514 -20.69 14.10 5.62
C GLN A 514 -21.53 12.89 6.07
N GLN A 515 -21.79 12.77 7.37
CA GLN A 515 -22.65 11.70 7.90
C GLN A 515 -24.07 11.78 7.34
N GLN A 516 -24.67 12.98 7.34
CA GLN A 516 -26.00 13.19 6.77
C GLN A 516 -26.04 12.78 5.29
N LEU A 517 -25.08 13.23 4.48
CA LEU A 517 -25.02 12.87 3.06
C LEU A 517 -24.81 11.37 2.85
N GLN A 518 -23.97 10.73 3.67
CA GLN A 518 -23.79 9.28 3.63
C GLN A 518 -25.11 8.56 3.90
N ASP A 519 -25.84 8.95 4.95
CA ASP A 519 -27.13 8.36 5.30
C ASP A 519 -28.16 8.57 4.18
N LEU A 520 -28.24 9.78 3.62
CA LEU A 520 -29.12 10.09 2.49
C LEU A 520 -28.80 9.24 1.26
N LEU A 521 -27.52 9.09 0.91
CA LEU A 521 -27.11 8.30 -0.25
C LEU A 521 -27.40 6.80 -0.06
N LEU A 522 -27.14 6.26 1.13
CA LEU A 522 -27.36 4.84 1.42
C LEU A 522 -28.84 4.48 1.61
N THR A 523 -29.66 5.43 2.05
CA THR A 523 -31.12 5.26 2.21
C THR A 523 -31.93 5.74 1.01
N ALA A 524 -31.29 6.29 -0.03
CA ALA A 524 -31.94 6.69 -1.26
C ALA A 524 -32.73 5.51 -1.89
N PRO A 525 -33.86 5.80 -2.57
CA PRO A 525 -34.63 4.79 -3.30
C PRO A 525 -33.73 3.89 -4.16
N GLN A 526 -34.02 2.58 -4.15
CA GLN A 526 -33.20 1.59 -4.83
C GLN A 526 -32.98 1.91 -6.31
N SER A 527 -34.02 2.37 -7.01
CA SER A 527 -33.92 2.76 -8.42
C SER A 527 -32.89 3.86 -8.67
N LEU A 528 -32.80 4.86 -7.78
CA LEU A 528 -31.79 5.93 -7.88
C LEU A 528 -30.37 5.39 -7.67
N ARG A 529 -30.21 4.47 -6.70
CA ARG A 529 -28.93 3.84 -6.41
C ARG A 529 -28.47 2.94 -7.57
N GLU A 530 -29.39 2.20 -8.17
CA GLU A 530 -29.12 1.36 -9.34
C GLU A 530 -28.78 2.21 -10.58
N GLU A 531 -29.51 3.28 -10.84
CA GLU A 531 -29.26 4.18 -11.98
C GLU A 531 -27.90 4.90 -11.85
N ALA A 532 -27.58 5.42 -10.67
CA ALA A 532 -26.26 5.99 -10.36
C ALA A 532 -25.18 4.93 -10.07
N ASN A 533 -25.55 3.65 -10.16
CA ASN A 533 -24.67 2.48 -10.08
C ASN A 533 -23.79 2.41 -8.81
N PHE A 534 -24.41 2.67 -7.66
CA PHE A 534 -23.76 2.57 -6.36
C PHE A 534 -24.63 1.86 -5.31
N GLY A 535 -24.03 1.41 -4.22
CA GLY A 535 -24.74 0.80 -3.10
C GLY A 535 -23.87 0.53 -1.89
N SER A 536 -24.44 -0.10 -0.87
CA SER A 536 -23.72 -0.48 0.33
C SER A 536 -22.57 -1.45 0.03
N GLY A 537 -21.49 -1.36 0.80
CA GLY A 537 -20.35 -2.23 0.68
C GLY A 537 -19.16 -1.74 1.51
N THR A 538 -18.22 -2.62 1.79
CA THR A 538 -16.97 -2.27 2.45
C THR A 538 -16.02 -1.63 1.46
N GLU A 539 -15.26 -0.62 1.90
CA GLU A 539 -14.15 -0.10 1.10
C GLU A 539 -13.13 -1.22 0.85
N PRO A 540 -12.68 -1.44 -0.40
CA PRO A 540 -11.65 -2.43 -0.68
C PRO A 540 -10.26 -1.94 -0.27
N GLU A 541 -9.35 -2.88 -0.03
CA GLU A 541 -7.93 -2.58 0.18
C GLU A 541 -7.24 -2.24 -1.14
N TYR A 542 -6.59 -1.08 -1.21
CA TYR A 542 -5.94 -0.59 -2.43
C TYR A 542 -4.41 -0.78 -2.44
N ASP A 543 -3.80 -1.36 -1.41
CA ASP A 543 -2.35 -1.44 -1.25
C ASP A 543 -1.64 -2.11 -2.44
N THR A 544 -2.17 -3.23 -2.92
CA THR A 544 -1.63 -3.92 -4.11
C THR A 544 -1.73 -3.04 -5.36
N LEU A 545 -2.86 -2.36 -5.57
CA LEU A 545 -3.03 -1.45 -6.70
C LEU A 545 -2.10 -0.24 -6.60
N ARG A 546 -1.88 0.28 -5.40
CA ARG A 546 -0.93 1.36 -5.11
C ARG A 546 0.50 0.93 -5.44
N ALA A 547 0.92 -0.26 -5.03
CA ALA A 547 2.24 -0.78 -5.37
C ALA A 547 2.43 -0.93 -6.89
N ILE A 548 1.41 -1.47 -7.58
CA ILE A 548 1.40 -1.55 -9.04
C ILE A 548 1.51 -0.16 -9.68
N SER A 549 0.74 0.82 -9.18
CA SER A 549 0.73 2.16 -9.76
C SER A 549 2.08 2.83 -9.60
N LEU A 550 2.69 2.75 -8.42
CA LEU A 550 4.02 3.29 -8.16
C LEU A 550 5.06 2.67 -9.09
N ARG A 551 5.09 1.34 -9.22
CA ARG A 551 6.05 0.67 -10.10
C ARG A 551 5.81 0.99 -11.58
N SER A 552 4.55 1.14 -11.98
CA SER A 552 4.22 1.57 -13.34
C SER A 552 4.70 2.99 -13.58
N GLU A 553 4.44 3.93 -12.66
CA GLU A 553 4.90 5.33 -12.75
C GLU A 553 6.43 5.43 -12.88
N GLU A 554 7.20 4.57 -12.21
CA GLU A 554 8.65 4.51 -12.39
C GLU A 554 9.04 4.21 -13.83
N VAL A 555 8.38 3.22 -14.46
CA VAL A 555 8.59 2.90 -15.87
C VAL A 555 8.17 4.06 -16.76
N LEU A 556 7.05 4.73 -16.46
CA LEU A 556 6.59 5.89 -17.24
C LEU A 556 7.56 7.06 -17.18
N THR A 557 8.41 7.13 -16.16
CA THR A 557 9.41 8.19 -16.00
C THR A 557 10.51 8.09 -17.06
N CYS A 558 10.76 6.89 -17.60
CA CYS A 558 11.79 6.62 -18.61
C CYS A 558 11.22 6.12 -19.94
N ALA A 559 9.95 5.67 -19.96
CA ALA A 559 9.27 5.24 -21.17
C ALA A 559 8.97 6.43 -22.08
N ASP A 560 9.59 6.46 -23.25
CA ASP A 560 9.31 7.45 -24.28
C ASP A 560 8.28 6.90 -25.27
N PHE A 561 7.00 7.26 -25.07
CA PHE A 561 5.90 6.84 -25.94
C PHE A 561 5.96 7.46 -27.34
N SER A 562 6.85 8.44 -27.59
CA SER A 562 7.14 8.93 -28.94
C SER A 562 8.07 7.99 -29.72
N ARG A 563 8.74 7.05 -29.03
CA ARG A 563 9.57 6.01 -29.65
C ARG A 563 8.77 4.77 -29.98
N SER A 564 9.17 4.12 -31.07
CA SER A 564 8.57 2.87 -31.54
C SER A 564 9.69 1.89 -31.91
N PRO A 565 10.03 0.90 -31.07
CA PRO A 565 9.31 0.48 -29.87
C PRO A 565 9.50 1.43 -28.66
N VAL A 566 8.48 1.48 -27.80
CA VAL A 566 8.63 1.97 -26.42
C VAL A 566 9.24 0.87 -25.55
N GLN A 567 10.03 1.26 -24.55
CA GLN A 567 10.61 0.35 -23.57
C GLN A 567 9.83 0.46 -22.25
N PHE A 568 9.24 -0.64 -21.79
CA PHE A 568 8.54 -0.70 -20.50
C PHE A 568 9.48 -1.17 -19.39
N PHE A 569 10.67 -0.57 -19.36
CA PHE A 569 11.67 -0.71 -18.31
C PHE A 569 12.61 0.47 -18.44
N CYS A 570 13.17 0.91 -17.32
CA CYS A 570 14.26 1.87 -17.40
C CYS A 570 15.54 1.12 -17.73
N PRO A 571 16.32 1.56 -18.74
CA PRO A 571 17.68 1.07 -18.90
C PRO A 571 18.39 1.28 -17.57
N GLN A 572 19.13 0.27 -17.10
CA GLN A 572 19.93 0.41 -15.89
C GLN A 572 20.76 1.69 -16.07
N ALA A 573 20.57 2.64 -15.16
CA ALA A 573 21.44 3.79 -15.10
C ALA A 573 22.85 3.20 -15.06
N SER A 574 23.69 3.58 -16.03
CA SER A 574 25.13 3.38 -15.88
C SER A 574 25.46 3.81 -14.47
N THR A 575 26.18 2.99 -13.72
CA THR A 575 26.63 3.26 -12.34
C THR A 575 27.41 4.57 -12.21
N GLU A 576 27.68 5.22 -13.34
CA GLU A 576 28.01 6.63 -13.50
C GLU A 576 26.76 7.39 -13.99
N SER A 577 25.78 7.63 -13.11
CA SER A 577 24.96 8.82 -13.30
C SER A 577 25.73 9.96 -12.66
N PRO A 578 26.19 10.97 -13.42
CA PRO A 578 26.77 12.16 -12.82
C PRO A 578 25.80 12.66 -11.75
N ILE A 579 26.36 13.06 -10.60
CA ILE A 579 25.62 13.68 -9.49
C ILE A 579 24.56 14.60 -10.13
N PRO A 580 23.26 14.40 -9.87
CA PRO A 580 22.24 15.17 -10.56
C PRO A 580 22.53 16.65 -10.36
N GLU A 581 22.94 17.36 -11.41
CA GLU A 581 23.07 18.81 -11.35
C GLU A 581 21.71 19.39 -10.92
N GLY A 582 21.71 20.18 -9.85
CA GLY A 582 20.50 20.77 -9.28
C GLY A 582 20.40 20.67 -7.76
N ILE A 583 19.37 21.32 -7.23
CA ILE A 583 19.06 21.35 -5.80
C ILE A 583 18.34 20.06 -5.44
N THR A 584 18.90 19.28 -4.53
CA THR A 584 18.35 17.97 -4.15
C THR A 584 17.76 18.03 -2.75
N GLY A 585 16.55 17.47 -2.58
CA GLY A 585 15.91 17.37 -1.27
C GLY A 585 14.67 16.49 -1.26
N LYS A 586 14.15 16.25 -0.07
CA LYS A 586 12.92 15.49 0.16
C LYS A 586 11.74 16.46 0.28
N ILE A 587 10.65 16.20 -0.43
CA ILE A 587 9.40 16.94 -0.18
C ILE A 587 8.81 16.46 1.14
N ASN A 588 8.63 17.35 2.10
CA ASN A 588 8.17 17.05 3.45
C ASN A 588 7.02 18.00 3.86
N GLY A 589 5.94 17.93 3.08
CA GLY A 589 4.75 18.77 3.21
C GLY A 589 4.40 19.54 1.93
N PHE A 590 3.13 19.93 1.83
CA PHE A 590 2.66 20.83 0.79
C PHE A 590 1.51 21.69 1.29
N THR A 591 1.23 22.79 0.60
CA THR A 591 0.10 23.69 0.85
C THR A 591 -0.45 24.14 -0.49
N LEU A 592 -1.77 23.99 -0.68
CA LEU A 592 -2.45 24.51 -1.86
C LEU A 592 -2.55 26.04 -1.76
N LEU A 593 -2.15 26.73 -2.82
CA LEU A 593 -2.22 28.18 -2.93
C LEU A 593 -3.35 28.57 -3.90
N PRO A 594 -3.87 29.82 -3.80
CA PRO A 594 -4.78 30.37 -4.81
C PRO A 594 -4.17 30.33 -6.22
N GLY A 595 -5.02 30.25 -7.24
CA GLY A 595 -4.56 30.29 -8.65
C GLY A 595 -3.90 29.00 -9.14
N GLU A 596 -4.39 27.85 -8.67
CA GLU A 596 -3.94 26.52 -9.10
C GLU A 596 -2.46 26.21 -8.80
N GLN A 597 -1.88 26.82 -7.78
CA GLN A 597 -0.49 26.57 -7.39
C GLN A 597 -0.42 25.70 -6.14
N VAL A 598 0.69 24.98 -5.99
CA VAL A 598 1.04 24.30 -4.75
C VAL A 598 2.42 24.74 -4.31
N ARG A 599 2.54 24.99 -3.01
CA ARG A 599 3.82 25.19 -2.33
C ARG A 599 4.25 23.88 -1.71
N LEU A 600 5.38 23.33 -2.14
CA LEU A 600 6.00 22.14 -1.58
C LEU A 600 7.10 22.56 -0.61
N ARG A 601 7.20 21.88 0.54
CA ARG A 601 8.29 22.07 1.49
C ARG A 601 9.43 21.11 1.14
N LEU A 602 10.48 21.61 0.50
CA LEU A 602 11.68 20.84 0.16
C LEU A 602 12.68 20.92 1.32
N GLU A 603 13.10 19.77 1.83
CA GLU A 603 14.13 19.65 2.87
C GLU A 603 15.42 19.09 2.24
N GLN A 604 16.45 19.91 2.17
CA GLN A 604 17.76 19.56 1.59
C GLN A 604 18.62 18.74 2.57
N ARG A 605 19.69 18.13 2.07
CA ARG A 605 20.58 17.25 2.87
C ARG A 605 21.32 17.98 4.00
N ASP A 606 21.59 19.26 3.83
CA ASP A 606 22.23 20.13 4.82
C ASP A 606 21.24 20.66 5.88
N GLY A 607 19.97 20.26 5.80
CA GLY A 607 18.90 20.72 6.68
C GLY A 607 18.26 22.04 6.22
N GLN A 608 18.72 22.64 5.11
CA GLN A 608 18.09 23.83 4.56
C GLN A 608 16.68 23.49 4.05
N VAL A 609 15.69 24.26 4.50
CA VAL A 609 14.30 24.13 4.06
C VAL A 609 14.02 25.20 3.00
N CYS A 610 13.42 24.77 1.90
CA CYS A 610 13.02 25.62 0.80
C CYS A 610 11.55 25.46 0.45
N GLN A 611 10.91 26.57 0.09
CA GLN A 611 9.53 26.59 -0.40
C GLN A 611 9.54 26.55 -1.94
N VAL A 612 9.00 25.48 -2.52
CA VAL A 612 8.97 25.28 -3.96
C VAL A 612 7.54 25.46 -4.45
N THR A 613 7.29 26.54 -5.18
CA THR A 613 5.97 26.81 -5.75
C THR A 613 5.89 26.26 -7.17
N ILE A 614 4.87 25.46 -7.46
CA ILE A 614 4.63 24.88 -8.79
C ILE A 614 3.13 24.91 -9.11
N PRO A 615 2.72 25.34 -10.32
CA PRO A 615 1.35 25.15 -10.80
C PRO A 615 0.95 23.66 -10.81
N LEU A 616 -0.23 23.34 -10.29
CA LEU A 616 -0.78 21.98 -10.28
C LEU A 616 -0.84 21.33 -11.68
N PRO A 617 -1.22 22.04 -12.76
CA PRO A 617 -1.14 21.48 -14.11
C PRO A 617 0.28 21.05 -14.49
N LEU A 618 1.32 21.76 -14.04
CA LEU A 618 2.71 21.37 -14.27
C LEU A 618 3.11 20.20 -13.36
N LEU A 619 2.73 20.22 -12.09
CA LEU A 619 3.01 19.12 -11.16
C LEU A 619 2.37 17.81 -11.64
N SER A 620 1.18 17.87 -12.24
CA SER A 620 0.50 16.70 -12.80
C SER A 620 1.27 16.04 -13.96
N GLN A 621 2.19 16.77 -14.58
CA GLN A 621 3.06 16.27 -15.65
C GLN A 621 4.40 15.74 -15.12
N VAL A 622 4.66 15.83 -13.81
CA VAL A 622 5.90 15.35 -13.19
C VAL A 622 5.80 13.84 -12.95
N PRO A 623 6.61 13.01 -13.64
CA PRO A 623 6.59 11.57 -13.42
C PRO A 623 6.91 11.22 -11.97
N GLY A 624 6.13 10.31 -11.38
CA GLY A 624 6.22 9.95 -9.96
C GLY A 624 5.83 11.08 -8.99
N GLY A 625 5.43 12.26 -9.47
CA GLY A 625 5.09 13.43 -8.65
C GLY A 625 3.76 14.08 -9.06
N THR A 626 2.86 13.32 -9.69
CA THR A 626 1.66 13.80 -10.41
C THR A 626 0.63 14.56 -9.56
N SER A 627 0.85 14.69 -8.26
CA SER A 627 0.03 15.51 -7.38
C SER A 627 0.82 15.88 -6.12
N PRO A 628 0.35 16.86 -5.34
CA PRO A 628 0.97 17.20 -4.06
C PRO A 628 1.07 16.00 -3.11
N GLY A 629 0.03 15.17 -3.04
CA GLY A 629 0.03 13.96 -2.22
C GLY A 629 1.04 12.91 -2.71
N THR A 630 1.12 12.71 -4.03
CA THR A 630 2.05 11.73 -4.63
C THR A 630 3.51 12.15 -4.49
N ILE A 631 3.81 13.45 -4.66
CA ILE A 631 5.19 13.95 -4.57
C ILE A 631 5.65 14.11 -3.11
N ASN A 632 4.71 14.20 -2.16
CA ASN A 632 5.03 14.28 -0.75
C ASN A 632 5.85 13.05 -0.30
N ARG A 633 6.85 13.30 0.53
CA ARG A 633 7.84 12.33 1.04
C ARG A 633 8.80 11.77 -0.01
N LYS A 634 8.69 12.17 -1.28
CA LYS A 634 9.63 11.73 -2.32
C LYS A 634 10.89 12.59 -2.34
N GLN A 635 12.01 11.98 -2.70
CA GLN A 635 13.23 12.70 -3.03
C GLN A 635 13.07 13.30 -4.43
N VAL A 636 13.49 14.56 -4.58
CA VAL A 636 13.42 15.29 -5.85
C VAL A 636 14.75 15.98 -6.13
N VAL A 637 15.02 16.18 -7.41
CA VAL A 637 16.04 17.13 -7.88
C VAL A 637 15.33 18.26 -8.61
N LEU A 638 15.69 19.49 -8.26
CA LEU A 638 15.25 20.70 -8.94
C LEU A 638 16.36 21.19 -9.87
N ARG A 639 16.01 21.44 -11.13
CA ARG A 639 16.96 21.80 -12.20
C ARG A 639 16.60 23.15 -12.79
N GLN A 640 17.62 23.95 -13.14
CA GLN A 640 17.43 25.24 -13.83
C GLN A 640 16.50 26.18 -13.04
N VAL A 641 16.68 26.22 -11.72
CA VAL A 641 15.91 27.06 -10.80
C VAL A 641 16.89 27.69 -9.83
N GLU A 642 16.83 29.02 -9.71
CA GLU A 642 17.66 29.76 -8.76
C GLU A 642 16.88 29.97 -7.45
N PRO A 643 17.45 29.63 -6.29
CA PRO A 643 16.82 29.93 -5.02
C PRO A 643 16.84 31.43 -4.73
N THR A 644 15.71 31.95 -4.30
CA THR A 644 15.53 33.31 -3.80
C THR A 644 15.39 33.30 -2.28
N SER A 645 15.71 34.40 -1.60
CA SER A 645 15.52 34.50 -0.15
C SER A 645 14.03 34.58 0.20
N SER A 646 13.57 33.71 1.11
CA SER A 646 12.19 33.76 1.61
C SER A 646 12.05 34.80 2.73
N PRO A 647 10.97 35.61 2.76
CA PRO A 647 10.68 36.52 3.87
C PRO A 647 10.53 35.83 5.24
N GLU A 648 10.15 34.55 5.23
CA GLU A 648 9.96 33.72 6.43
C GLU A 648 11.26 33.03 6.89
N GLY A 649 12.40 33.35 6.26
CA GLY A 649 13.65 32.63 6.42
C GLY A 649 13.73 31.39 5.52
N GLY A 650 14.96 31.00 5.14
CA GLY A 650 15.21 29.90 4.20
C GLY A 650 15.15 30.35 2.73
N CYS A 651 15.00 29.38 1.82
CA CYS A 651 15.00 29.63 0.38
C CYS A 651 13.62 29.43 -0.27
N ALA A 652 13.35 30.12 -1.37
CA ALA A 652 12.10 30.04 -2.12
C ALA A 652 12.40 29.88 -3.61
N MET A 653 11.60 29.06 -4.29
CA MET A 653 11.78 28.69 -5.68
C MET A 653 10.42 28.62 -6.38
N THR A 654 10.38 28.96 -7.67
CA THR A 654 9.18 28.82 -8.50
C THR A 654 9.51 27.97 -9.72
N LEU A 655 8.71 26.93 -9.95
CA LEU A 655 8.84 26.03 -11.08
C LEU A 655 7.82 26.42 -12.15
N ASN A 656 8.32 26.70 -13.36
CA ASN A 656 7.55 27.14 -14.52
C ASN A 656 7.48 26.05 -15.61
N ALA A 657 8.17 24.91 -15.43
CA ALA A 657 8.12 23.78 -16.34
C ALA A 657 8.25 22.44 -15.59
N PRO A 658 7.63 21.34 -16.08
CA PRO A 658 7.62 20.06 -15.37
C PRO A 658 9.01 19.42 -15.28
N HIS A 659 9.89 19.65 -16.26
CA HIS A 659 11.25 19.12 -16.26
C HIS A 659 12.18 19.77 -15.21
N GLN A 660 11.77 20.90 -14.62
CA GLN A 660 12.53 21.57 -13.56
C GLN A 660 12.43 20.83 -12.22
N ILE A 661 11.54 19.86 -12.08
CA ILE A 661 11.47 18.96 -10.94
C ILE A 661 11.43 17.53 -11.45
N ARG A 662 12.32 16.70 -10.91
CA ARG A 662 12.30 15.28 -11.19
C ARG A 662 12.29 14.55 -9.88
N VAL A 663 11.31 13.68 -9.70
CA VAL A 663 11.35 12.69 -8.62
C VAL A 663 12.55 11.80 -8.87
N ILE A 664 13.53 11.87 -7.96
CA ILE A 664 14.66 10.96 -7.99
C ILE A 664 14.27 9.79 -7.13
N ASN A 665 14.13 8.63 -7.76
CA ASN A 665 14.10 7.39 -7.02
C ASN A 665 15.40 7.35 -6.21
N SER A 666 15.30 7.22 -4.90
CA SER A 666 16.42 6.84 -4.05
C SER A 666 16.80 5.39 -4.39
N ASN A 667 17.44 5.21 -5.56
CA ASN A 667 17.62 3.94 -6.28
C ASN A 667 16.32 3.13 -6.51
N PRO A 668 16.26 2.26 -7.55
CA PRO A 668 15.07 1.46 -7.80
C PRO A 668 14.85 0.50 -6.62
N LEU A 669 13.58 0.43 -6.21
CA LEU A 669 12.99 -0.59 -5.34
C LEU A 669 13.47 -2.00 -5.65
#